data_AF-A0A2E5WF52-F1
#
_entry.id   AF-A0A2E5WF52-F1
#
_cell.length_a   1.000
_cell.length_b   1.000
_cell.length_c   1.000
_cell.angle_alpha   90.00
_cell.angle_beta   90.00
_cell.angle_gamma   90.00
#
_symmetry.space_group_name_H-M   'P 1'
#
loop_
_entity.id
_entity.type
_entity.pdbx_description
1 polymer ?
#
loop_
_entity_poly.entity_id
_entity_poly.type
_entity_poly.pdbx_seq_one_letter_code
_entity_poly.pdbx_strand_id
1 'polypeptide(L)'
;MVGAIPFVMLAVDASAQGEADEDTPESPAVGPQRIIESQPFVGRFGREYTNWGEQDYPRLVGVTSNLRNFYSILGDPLVYGSESIRWVESRGLGVQRFQNGTSLNENLVHGESGASFSKLFNYVVVGTDGTSGWQSRIIYANELRTKLTPLTFKMSNLNGLRLDIGTKLDGFSMMFSRLHAPIYSSGAENERSIKAKALLFGMHYERKVGFMNFGTTFINAHQYEPLMRESALSFKGVPGAMQGTATLLAIRISDDSPTDGQGPVLHDVSVVVNGVERPEIEPFVVLQQKRGDDRQSYIAGLLRNGDRRPLPPLANDYQSLNRGGSYNTYDGYINYALFDVDVYYRGYEFPFWIDHLYYRDYKVNGPDYVINPDHDEGEKDIIVGEEFAYEAVEATGDFDFAGMGDLPQPLDGDTYGILYIDLEDVGETIQTVHVDLGLSGDYRVELSELDLAGSTNTGIRDNYRDKYRYASYFRTVARAEGNPGGDMVRRVRVKSGVPTGLNIYSANMYGVYKGWQINGEISRSSAFFQYASGLPRPRVALESVSLNALAREQARGGRSQVSDVAYYLTAERDFDRFGVGAELFAIGPLYETELRTYIGRDEVDVAGNPIAYNNTMIHRFVEDNDDDDRYPDSWYNNAPSDMQGQSDVDGVFPGLDEDSDGIPDTNKDFDAIPDHQEPFLMYSSDPQIYDFGLDLNHNDFIDVRENDTNADLPYDQDLKGIHGYSSLHLMPGLELSLGILRGEQIGG
;
A
#
# COMPACT_ATOMS: atom_id res chain seq x y z
N MET A 1 -25.30 21.42 -3.63
CA MET A 1 -26.18 21.24 -2.46
C MET A 1 -26.98 19.97 -2.68
N VAL A 2 -26.29 18.82 -2.64
CA VAL A 2 -26.90 17.49 -2.77
C VAL A 2 -27.28 17.05 -1.36
N GLY A 3 -28.48 16.49 -1.24
CA GLY A 3 -29.21 16.38 0.02
C GLY A 3 -28.55 15.42 1.01
N ALA A 4 -28.36 15.91 2.24
CA ALA A 4 -28.22 15.03 3.39
C ALA A 4 -29.49 14.17 3.50
N ILE A 5 -29.39 12.88 3.18
CA ILE A 5 -30.44 11.91 3.48
C ILE A 5 -30.20 11.48 4.94
N PRO A 6 -31.08 11.84 5.89
CA PRO A 6 -31.00 11.27 7.23
C PRO A 6 -31.34 9.78 7.13
N PHE A 7 -30.33 8.93 7.27
CA PHE A 7 -30.57 7.49 7.47
C PHE A 7 -31.11 7.29 8.88
N VAL A 8 -32.25 6.60 8.97
CA VAL A 8 -32.78 6.04 10.22
C VAL A 8 -32.57 4.54 10.11
N MET A 9 -31.51 4.04 10.73
CA MET A 9 -31.30 2.61 10.87
C MET A 9 -32.14 2.13 12.06
N LEU A 10 -32.99 1.14 11.83
CA LEU A 10 -33.88 0.57 12.84
C LEU A 10 -33.58 -0.92 12.89
N ALA A 11 -32.60 -1.28 13.71
CA ALA A 11 -32.27 -2.67 14.00
C ALA A 11 -33.12 -3.12 15.20
N VAL A 12 -33.87 -4.21 15.00
CA VAL A 12 -34.57 -4.91 16.08
C VAL A 12 -33.79 -6.21 16.27
N ASP A 13 -32.92 -6.23 17.28
CA ASP A 13 -32.22 -7.46 17.64
C ASP A 13 -33.08 -8.22 18.65
N ALA A 14 -33.61 -9.35 18.22
CA ALA A 14 -34.29 -10.31 19.08
C ALA A 14 -33.42 -11.56 19.17
N SER A 15 -32.49 -11.58 20.12
CA SER A 15 -31.72 -12.79 20.41
C SER A 15 -32.66 -13.80 21.08
N ALA A 16 -33.28 -14.68 20.30
CA ALA A 16 -33.93 -15.85 20.85
C ALA A 16 -32.85 -16.71 21.50
N GLN A 17 -32.99 -17.02 22.80
CA GLN A 17 -32.23 -18.09 23.40
C GLN A 17 -32.53 -19.37 22.61
N GLY A 18 -31.58 -19.83 21.81
CA GLY A 18 -31.72 -21.07 21.05
C GLY A 18 -31.90 -22.25 22.01
N GLU A 19 -33.14 -22.73 22.14
CA GLU A 19 -33.36 -24.15 22.39
C GLU A 19 -32.92 -24.90 21.13
N ALA A 20 -32.11 -25.92 21.31
CA ALA A 20 -31.68 -26.82 20.25
C ALA A 20 -32.90 -27.57 19.70
N ASP A 21 -33.48 -27.07 18.60
CA ASP A 21 -34.38 -27.86 17.78
C ASP A 21 -33.53 -28.73 16.82
N GLU A 22 -33.72 -30.05 16.91
CA GLU A 22 -33.13 -31.02 15.99
C GLU A 22 -33.66 -30.75 14.57
N ASP A 23 -32.82 -30.16 13.73
CA ASP A 23 -33.14 -29.98 12.32
C ASP A 23 -32.98 -31.33 11.59
N THR A 24 -34.03 -31.76 10.89
CA THR A 24 -34.07 -33.09 10.25
C THR A 24 -34.16 -32.97 8.73
N PRO A 25 -33.62 -33.95 7.97
CA PRO A 25 -33.52 -33.88 6.51
C PRO A 25 -34.85 -33.79 5.73
N GLU A 26 -35.99 -33.81 6.42
CA GLU A 26 -37.33 -33.94 5.83
C GLU A 26 -38.08 -32.59 5.71
N SER A 27 -37.48 -31.47 6.11
CA SER A 27 -37.98 -30.11 5.84
C SER A 27 -36.83 -29.13 5.66
N PRO A 28 -36.48 -28.75 4.42
CA PRO A 28 -35.47 -27.71 4.20
C PRO A 28 -36.08 -26.37 4.63
N ALA A 29 -35.82 -25.98 5.88
CA ALA A 29 -35.89 -24.58 6.22
C ALA A 29 -34.66 -23.93 5.56
N VAL A 30 -34.89 -23.00 4.63
CA VAL A 30 -33.87 -21.97 4.36
C VAL A 30 -33.52 -21.39 5.72
N GLY A 31 -32.24 -21.41 6.11
CA GLY A 31 -31.80 -20.92 7.40
C GLY A 31 -32.39 -19.53 7.68
N PRO A 32 -32.74 -19.21 8.93
CA PRO A 32 -33.21 -17.87 9.27
C PRO A 32 -32.16 -16.85 8.79
N GLN A 33 -32.63 -15.74 8.22
CA GLN A 33 -31.76 -14.62 7.83
C GLN A 33 -30.79 -14.30 8.96
N ARG A 34 -29.50 -14.36 8.68
CA ARG A 34 -28.47 -14.10 9.68
C ARG A 34 -28.12 -12.62 9.64
N ILE A 35 -28.31 -11.96 10.77
CA ILE A 35 -27.81 -10.59 10.97
C ILE A 35 -26.40 -10.72 11.52
N ILE A 36 -25.41 -10.26 10.76
CA ILE A 36 -24.03 -10.17 11.22
C ILE A 36 -23.96 -9.01 12.21
N GLU A 37 -23.34 -9.24 13.38
CA GLU A 37 -23.38 -8.43 14.60
C GLU A 37 -23.67 -6.93 14.42
N SER A 38 -24.53 -6.38 15.31
CA SER A 38 -24.77 -4.94 15.36
C SER A 38 -23.48 -4.19 15.75
N GLN A 39 -22.90 -3.45 14.79
CA GLN A 39 -21.85 -2.48 15.08
C GLN A 39 -22.49 -1.13 15.46
N PRO A 40 -22.40 -0.69 16.74
CA PRO A 40 -22.99 0.56 17.17
C PRO A 40 -22.21 1.80 16.70
N PHE A 41 -21.00 1.64 16.18
CA PHE A 41 -20.19 2.69 15.58
C PHE A 41 -19.81 2.32 14.15
N VAL A 42 -19.64 3.35 13.31
CA VAL A 42 -19.03 3.24 11.97
C VAL A 42 -17.56 2.86 12.09
N GLY A 43 -16.90 3.30 13.17
CA GLY A 43 -15.48 3.05 13.39
C GLY A 43 -15.15 1.57 13.60
N ARG A 44 -14.25 1.03 12.76
CA ARG A 44 -13.74 -0.35 12.84
C ARG A 44 -12.51 -0.40 13.76
N PHE A 45 -12.74 -0.59 15.05
CA PHE A 45 -11.65 -0.63 16.04
C PHE A 45 -11.17 -2.07 16.31
N GLY A 46 -10.07 -2.50 15.68
CA GLY A 46 -9.46 -3.80 16.00
C GLY A 46 -8.82 -3.84 17.41
N ARG A 47 -8.20 -4.98 17.77
CA ARG A 47 -7.55 -5.25 19.09
C ARG A 47 -6.67 -4.11 19.65
N GLU A 48 -6.60 -3.95 20.97
CA GLU A 48 -5.89 -2.85 21.65
C GLU A 48 -4.34 -2.93 21.60
N TYR A 49 -3.68 -1.83 21.96
CA TYR A 49 -2.22 -1.75 22.14
C TYR A 49 -1.70 -2.87 23.04
N THR A 50 -0.74 -3.64 22.55
CA THR A 50 -0.15 -4.76 23.30
C THR A 50 1.24 -4.37 23.78
N ASN A 51 1.44 -4.28 25.10
CA ASN A 51 2.76 -4.07 25.72
C ASN A 51 3.22 -5.38 26.38
N TRP A 52 4.26 -6.01 25.82
CA TRP A 52 4.90 -7.16 26.43
C TRP A 52 5.90 -6.74 27.49
N GLY A 53 5.69 -5.67 28.23
CA GLY A 53 6.52 -5.27 29.37
C GLY A 53 6.13 -6.05 30.62
N GLU A 54 4.85 -6.34 30.83
CA GLU A 54 4.33 -7.10 31.99
C GLU A 54 3.82 -8.52 31.66
N GLN A 55 3.62 -8.89 30.38
CA GLN A 55 3.09 -10.19 29.94
C GLN A 55 4.15 -11.19 29.44
N ASP A 56 4.20 -12.41 30.01
CA ASP A 56 5.23 -13.40 29.66
C ASP A 56 5.08 -13.95 28.24
N TYR A 57 6.21 -13.99 27.52
CA TYR A 57 6.30 -14.68 26.23
C TYR A 57 6.38 -16.19 26.46
N PRO A 58 5.65 -17.03 25.71
CA PRO A 58 5.72 -18.49 25.86
C PRO A 58 7.15 -18.99 25.70
N ARG A 59 7.68 -19.69 26.72
CA ARG A 59 9.04 -20.26 26.68
C ARG A 59 9.05 -21.55 25.88
N LEU A 60 9.88 -21.62 24.84
CA LEU A 60 10.32 -22.88 24.24
C LEU A 60 11.43 -23.50 25.11
N VAL A 61 11.37 -24.82 25.30
CA VAL A 61 12.23 -25.57 26.24
C VAL A 61 13.68 -25.58 25.76
N GLY A 62 14.62 -25.22 26.64
CA GLY A 62 16.02 -24.99 26.29
C GLY A 62 16.88 -26.24 26.02
N VAL A 63 17.93 -26.05 25.22
CA VAL A 63 19.02 -27.02 24.96
C VAL A 63 20.35 -26.43 25.45
N THR A 64 21.32 -27.30 25.77
CA THR A 64 22.60 -26.99 26.43
C THR A 64 23.60 -26.18 25.59
N SER A 65 24.49 -25.44 26.27
CA SER A 65 25.42 -24.45 25.67
C SER A 65 26.86 -24.95 25.47
N ASN A 66 27.53 -24.47 24.41
CA ASN A 66 28.98 -24.27 24.39
C ASN A 66 29.27 -22.77 24.22
N LEU A 67 29.53 -22.10 25.34
CA LEU A 67 29.80 -20.68 25.43
C LEU A 67 31.26 -20.40 25.04
N ARG A 68 31.52 -19.32 24.29
CA ARG A 68 32.87 -18.84 23.95
C ARG A 68 33.10 -17.45 24.51
N ASN A 69 34.35 -17.13 24.81
CA ASN A 69 34.74 -15.77 25.18
C ASN A 69 34.85 -14.91 23.92
N PHE A 70 34.16 -13.78 23.92
CA PHE A 70 34.36 -12.67 23.01
C PHE A 70 35.31 -11.68 23.67
N TYR A 71 36.24 -11.13 22.89
CA TYR A 71 37.25 -10.19 23.37
C TYR A 71 37.14 -8.86 22.61
N SER A 72 37.55 -7.77 23.27
CA SER A 72 37.68 -6.45 22.67
C SER A 72 38.81 -6.44 21.64
N ILE A 73 38.92 -5.35 20.86
CA ILE A 73 40.06 -5.13 19.96
C ILE A 73 41.42 -5.08 20.68
N LEU A 74 41.43 -4.91 22.00
CA LEU A 74 42.62 -4.92 22.85
C LEU A 74 42.88 -6.28 23.52
N GLY A 75 42.01 -7.27 23.30
CA GLY A 75 42.12 -8.62 23.88
C GLY A 75 41.47 -8.80 25.25
N ASP A 76 40.74 -7.79 25.74
CA ASP A 76 40.01 -7.89 27.02
C ASP A 76 38.72 -8.70 26.84
N PRO A 77 38.37 -9.64 27.74
CA PRO A 77 37.11 -10.38 27.62
C PRO A 77 35.91 -9.45 27.79
N LEU A 78 34.99 -9.44 26.81
CA LEU A 78 33.77 -8.65 26.79
C LEU A 78 32.54 -9.45 27.24
N VAL A 79 32.31 -10.60 26.61
CA VAL A 79 31.11 -11.42 26.81
C VAL A 79 31.49 -12.90 26.74
N TYR A 80 30.91 -13.72 27.61
CA TYR A 80 30.95 -15.18 27.48
C TYR A 80 29.58 -15.66 26.99
N GLY A 81 29.51 -16.17 25.76
CA GLY A 81 28.23 -16.41 25.09
C GLY A 81 28.37 -17.08 23.73
N SER A 82 27.29 -17.08 22.98
CA SER A 82 27.26 -17.43 21.55
C SER A 82 26.58 -16.32 20.77
N GLU A 83 26.92 -16.19 19.49
CA GLU A 83 26.37 -15.15 18.62
C GLU A 83 25.32 -15.80 17.72
N SER A 84 24.06 -15.39 17.82
CA SER A 84 22.97 -15.95 17.00
C SER A 84 22.59 -15.04 15.84
N ILE A 85 22.69 -13.73 16.05
CA ILE A 85 22.33 -12.69 15.08
C ILE A 85 23.47 -11.66 15.08
N ARG A 86 23.85 -11.20 13.88
CA ARG A 86 24.74 -10.05 13.70
C ARG A 86 24.11 -9.08 12.71
N TRP A 87 23.82 -7.88 13.17
CA TRP A 87 23.41 -6.76 12.34
C TRP A 87 24.48 -5.67 12.40
N VAL A 88 25.06 -5.31 11.24
CA VAL A 88 26.01 -4.20 11.09
C VAL A 88 25.49 -3.21 10.07
N GLU A 89 25.50 -1.93 10.44
CA GLU A 89 25.16 -0.79 9.60
C GLU A 89 26.42 0.04 9.32
N SER A 90 26.77 0.26 8.04
CA SER A 90 27.94 1.00 7.57
C SER A 90 27.52 2.12 6.62
N ARG A 91 28.00 3.35 6.86
CA ARG A 91 27.57 4.54 6.09
C ARG A 91 28.74 5.45 5.74
N GLY A 92 28.63 6.11 4.58
CA GLY A 92 29.47 7.25 4.19
C GLY A 92 30.42 7.00 3.03
N LEU A 93 31.08 8.09 2.59
CA LEU A 93 32.07 8.14 1.52
C LEU A 93 33.33 7.34 1.92
N GLY A 94 33.30 6.03 1.71
CA GLY A 94 34.32 5.09 2.20
C GLY A 94 33.81 3.66 2.34
N VAL A 95 32.48 3.48 2.35
CA VAL A 95 31.85 2.18 2.08
C VAL A 95 32.27 1.75 0.68
N GLN A 96 33.16 0.75 0.59
CA GLN A 96 33.71 0.29 -0.68
C GLN A 96 32.63 -0.35 -1.55
N ARG A 97 32.87 -0.34 -2.87
CA ARG A 97 32.08 -0.91 -3.99
C ARG A 97 31.46 -2.32 -3.77
N PHE A 98 31.77 -3.02 -2.68
CA PHE A 98 31.37 -4.40 -2.37
C PHE A 98 31.12 -4.69 -0.86
N GLN A 99 30.98 -3.69 0.01
CA GLN A 99 30.59 -3.93 1.41
C GLN A 99 29.25 -3.29 1.73
N ASN A 100 28.34 -4.12 2.22
CA ASN A 100 26.93 -3.80 2.35
C ASN A 100 26.73 -2.61 3.30
N GLY A 101 26.01 -1.59 2.87
CA GLY A 101 25.60 -0.49 3.75
C GLY A 101 24.86 -0.98 5.00
N THR A 102 24.19 -2.11 4.89
CA THR A 102 23.64 -2.85 6.02
C THR A 102 23.87 -4.34 5.76
N SER A 103 24.30 -5.07 6.77
CA SER A 103 24.48 -6.51 6.69
C SER A 103 23.82 -7.18 7.87
N LEU A 104 23.05 -8.23 7.58
CA LEU A 104 22.47 -9.11 8.57
C LEU A 104 22.95 -10.53 8.33
N ASN A 105 23.37 -11.18 9.41
CA ASN A 105 23.73 -12.59 9.43
C ASN A 105 22.99 -13.28 10.58
N GLU A 106 22.07 -14.16 10.23
CA GLU A 106 21.28 -15.01 11.13
C GLU A 106 21.68 -16.50 11.00
N ASN A 107 22.58 -16.81 10.07
CA ASN A 107 23.14 -18.14 9.84
C ASN A 107 24.24 -18.52 10.83
N LEU A 108 24.43 -17.75 11.91
CA LEU A 108 25.48 -18.00 12.87
C LEU A 108 25.25 -19.34 13.57
N VAL A 109 26.23 -20.23 13.38
CA VAL A 109 26.13 -21.65 13.75
C VAL A 109 26.39 -21.85 15.24
N HIS A 110 25.54 -22.66 15.88
CA HIS A 110 25.76 -23.16 17.24
C HIS A 110 25.93 -24.68 17.21
N GLY A 111 27.15 -25.17 17.47
CA GLY A 111 27.47 -26.60 17.51
C GLY A 111 27.20 -27.33 16.19
N GLU A 112 26.69 -28.56 16.28
CA GLU A 112 26.31 -29.38 15.11
C GLU A 112 24.91 -29.04 14.56
N SER A 113 24.16 -28.18 15.26
CA SER A 113 22.75 -27.91 14.97
C SER A 113 22.55 -27.06 13.71
N GLY A 114 23.54 -26.29 13.26
CA GLY A 114 23.43 -25.33 12.14
C GLY A 114 23.05 -23.92 12.62
N ALA A 115 22.39 -23.12 11.76
CA ALA A 115 21.97 -21.75 12.04
C ALA A 115 21.09 -21.69 13.30
N SER A 116 21.59 -21.04 14.35
CA SER A 116 20.96 -21.07 15.68
C SER A 116 19.66 -20.30 15.77
N PHE A 117 19.57 -19.15 15.10
CA PHE A 117 18.38 -18.32 15.18
C PHE A 117 17.15 -19.04 14.64
N SER A 118 17.26 -19.67 13.47
CA SER A 118 16.16 -20.45 12.89
C SER A 118 15.94 -21.80 13.59
N LYS A 119 17.00 -22.53 13.95
CA LYS A 119 16.85 -23.92 14.42
C LYS A 119 16.72 -24.08 15.93
N LEU A 120 17.31 -23.19 16.72
CA LEU A 120 17.25 -23.24 18.19
C LEU A 120 16.17 -22.31 18.74
N PHE A 121 16.03 -21.12 18.14
CA PHE A 121 15.13 -20.08 18.64
C PHE A 121 13.84 -19.93 17.82
N ASN A 122 13.68 -20.72 16.75
CA ASN A 122 12.53 -20.65 15.84
C ASN A 122 12.21 -19.20 15.42
N TYR A 123 13.26 -18.44 15.04
CA TYR A 123 13.18 -17.05 14.62
C TYR A 123 12.71 -16.04 15.68
N VAL A 124 12.72 -16.39 16.96
CA VAL A 124 12.33 -15.48 18.05
C VAL A 124 13.28 -15.57 19.24
N VAL A 125 13.94 -14.47 19.57
CA VAL A 125 14.77 -14.33 20.77
C VAL A 125 14.18 -13.29 21.69
N VAL A 126 13.86 -13.69 22.93
CA VAL A 126 13.32 -12.79 23.96
C VAL A 126 14.29 -12.71 25.14
N GLY A 127 14.80 -11.51 25.40
CA GLY A 127 15.50 -11.15 26.61
C GLY A 127 14.55 -10.46 27.59
N THR A 128 14.62 -10.81 28.87
CA THR A 128 13.78 -10.22 29.92
C THR A 128 14.65 -9.67 31.04
N ASP A 129 14.40 -8.45 31.49
CA ASP A 129 15.02 -7.87 32.69
C ASP A 129 14.00 -7.01 33.43
N GLY A 130 14.11 -6.90 34.75
CA GLY A 130 13.17 -6.15 35.55
C GLY A 130 13.30 -6.30 37.06
N THR A 131 12.48 -5.52 37.76
CA THR A 131 12.29 -5.53 39.21
C THR A 131 10.79 -5.63 39.54
N SER A 132 10.42 -5.46 40.82
CA SER A 132 9.00 -5.35 41.20
C SER A 132 8.33 -4.03 40.75
N GLY A 133 9.12 -3.02 40.35
CA GLY A 133 8.59 -1.69 39.97
C GLY A 133 8.56 -1.42 38.47
N TRP A 134 9.31 -2.20 37.68
CA TRP A 134 9.38 -2.09 36.23
C TRP A 134 9.80 -3.42 35.64
N GLN A 135 9.35 -3.73 34.44
CA GLN A 135 9.76 -4.90 33.67
C GLN A 135 10.08 -4.48 32.24
N SER A 136 10.97 -5.20 31.59
CA SER A 136 11.35 -4.98 30.20
C SER A 136 11.48 -6.29 29.43
N ARG A 137 11.11 -6.24 28.15
CA ARG A 137 11.33 -7.32 27.20
C ARG A 137 12.00 -6.76 25.94
N ILE A 138 13.09 -7.39 25.55
CA ILE A 138 13.80 -7.13 24.29
C ILE A 138 13.53 -8.33 23.40
N ILE A 139 12.90 -8.11 22.27
CA ILE A 139 12.45 -9.14 21.35
C ILE A 139 13.14 -8.90 20.02
N TYR A 140 13.86 -9.89 19.50
CA TYR A 140 14.31 -9.90 18.12
C TYR A 140 13.66 -11.07 17.41
N ALA A 141 12.94 -10.79 16.33
CA ALA A 141 12.25 -11.83 15.56
C ALA A 141 11.98 -11.42 14.12
N ASN A 142 11.68 -12.40 13.27
CA ASN A 142 11.37 -12.16 11.87
C ASN A 142 9.88 -11.91 11.61
N GLU A 143 9.01 -12.27 12.55
CA GLU A 143 7.55 -12.10 12.44
C GLU A 143 6.97 -11.67 13.78
N LEU A 144 6.96 -10.37 14.04
CA LEU A 144 6.39 -9.78 15.24
C LEU A 144 5.08 -9.09 14.91
N ARG A 145 3.97 -9.72 15.27
CA ARG A 145 2.68 -9.04 15.27
C ARG A 145 2.73 -7.83 16.20
N THR A 146 2.60 -6.65 15.60
CA THR A 146 2.88 -5.38 16.24
C THR A 146 1.80 -4.37 15.90
N LYS A 147 1.08 -3.93 16.93
CA LYS A 147 0.08 -2.86 16.84
C LYS A 147 0.39 -1.80 17.89
N LEU A 148 0.44 -0.54 17.47
CA LEU A 148 0.64 0.60 18.38
C LEU A 148 -0.65 1.38 18.57
N THR A 149 -1.19 1.93 17.50
CA THR A 149 -2.48 2.65 17.48
C THR A 149 -3.16 2.46 16.12
N PRO A 150 -4.49 2.48 16.04
CA PRO A 150 -5.22 2.23 14.80
C PRO A 150 -4.83 3.15 13.64
N LEU A 151 -4.55 4.43 13.88
CA LEU A 151 -4.18 5.35 12.79
C LEU A 151 -2.71 5.30 12.39
N THR A 152 -1.83 4.56 13.08
CA THR A 152 -0.38 4.66 12.81
C THR A 152 0.33 3.38 12.45
N PHE A 153 0.04 2.27 13.14
CA PHE A 153 0.82 1.05 12.98
C PHE A 153 0.07 -0.20 13.42
N LYS A 154 -0.24 -1.07 12.46
CA LYS A 154 -0.82 -2.42 12.57
C LYS A 154 -0.10 -3.28 11.53
N MET A 155 0.87 -4.09 11.97
CA MET A 155 1.54 -5.07 11.10
C MET A 155 1.50 -6.46 11.74
N SER A 156 1.21 -7.50 10.96
CA SER A 156 1.16 -8.90 11.41
C SER A 156 2.55 -9.54 11.49
N ASN A 157 3.50 -9.14 10.64
CA ASN A 157 4.77 -9.84 10.43
C ASN A 157 6.02 -8.93 10.48
N LEU A 158 6.07 -7.96 11.41
CA LEU A 158 7.22 -7.07 11.55
C LEU A 158 8.52 -7.83 11.86
N ASN A 159 9.53 -7.69 11.00
CA ASN A 159 10.88 -8.19 11.29
C ASN A 159 11.72 -7.16 12.05
N GLY A 160 12.57 -7.59 12.98
CA GLY A 160 13.60 -6.77 13.61
C GLY A 160 13.55 -6.79 15.13
N LEU A 161 13.91 -5.65 15.73
CA LEU A 161 14.05 -5.46 17.17
C LEU A 161 12.84 -4.73 17.72
N ARG A 162 12.29 -5.22 18.83
CA ARG A 162 11.29 -4.55 19.65
C ARG A 162 11.73 -4.52 21.12
N LEU A 163 11.51 -3.39 21.78
CA LEU A 163 11.75 -3.20 23.21
C LEU A 163 10.44 -2.73 23.83
N ASP A 164 9.95 -3.46 24.82
CA ASP A 164 8.82 -3.07 25.64
C ASP A 164 9.29 -2.87 27.08
N ILE A 165 8.89 -1.76 27.70
CA ILE A 165 9.11 -1.44 29.10
C ILE A 165 7.75 -1.15 29.72
N GLY A 166 7.42 -1.85 30.79
CA GLY A 166 6.16 -1.71 31.52
C GLY A 166 6.41 -1.34 32.98
N THR A 167 5.57 -0.47 33.51
CA THR A 167 5.41 -0.21 34.94
C THR A 167 3.91 -0.15 35.25
N LYS A 168 3.57 -0.05 36.53
CA LYS A 168 2.18 0.07 36.99
C LYS A 168 1.37 1.20 36.31
N LEU A 169 2.01 2.28 35.87
CA LEU A 169 1.33 3.47 35.33
C LEU A 169 1.80 3.88 33.93
N ASP A 170 2.90 3.33 33.46
CA ASP A 170 3.57 3.77 32.24
C ASP A 170 3.94 2.55 31.40
N GLY A 171 3.61 2.60 30.11
CA GLY A 171 4.03 1.65 29.09
C GLY A 171 4.87 2.36 28.03
N PHE A 172 5.95 1.75 27.62
CA PHE A 172 6.80 2.24 26.52
C PHE A 172 7.14 1.09 25.59
N SER A 173 6.99 1.32 24.29
CA SER A 173 7.40 0.41 23.24
C SER A 173 8.28 1.14 22.24
N MET A 174 9.32 0.48 21.76
CA MET A 174 10.16 0.94 20.67
C MET A 174 10.40 -0.21 19.71
N MET A 175 10.42 0.08 18.40
CA MET A 175 10.70 -0.90 17.37
C MET A 175 11.69 -0.36 16.33
N PHE A 176 12.48 -1.27 15.77
CA PHE A 176 13.45 -0.98 14.73
C PHE A 176 13.50 -2.14 13.74
N SER A 177 13.25 -1.84 12.47
CA SER A 177 13.14 -2.85 11.40
C SER A 177 13.91 -2.42 10.15
N ARG A 178 14.37 -3.43 9.40
CA ARG A 178 14.87 -3.27 8.03
C ARG A 178 13.77 -3.65 7.07
N LEU A 179 13.13 -2.63 6.54
CA LEU A 179 12.04 -2.76 5.59
C LEU A 179 12.47 -3.39 4.25
N HIS A 180 13.69 -3.14 3.78
CA HIS A 180 14.16 -3.61 2.47
C HIS A 180 14.54 -5.12 2.40
N ALA A 181 14.51 -5.83 3.53
CA ALA A 181 14.88 -7.25 3.61
C ALA A 181 13.95 -8.01 4.57
N PRO A 182 12.66 -8.14 4.23
CA PRO A 182 11.70 -8.86 5.04
C PRO A 182 11.94 -10.37 4.95
N ILE A 183 11.95 -10.99 6.14
CA ILE A 183 11.74 -12.39 6.52
C ILE A 183 12.64 -13.50 5.91
N TYR A 184 13.04 -13.49 4.63
CA TYR A 184 13.69 -14.67 4.00
C TYR A 184 14.93 -14.41 3.13
N SER A 185 15.72 -13.37 3.42
CA SER A 185 17.04 -13.19 2.77
C SER A 185 18.07 -14.22 3.26
N SER A 186 17.84 -15.52 3.04
CA SER A 186 18.77 -16.65 3.16
C SER A 186 19.81 -16.57 4.29
N GLY A 187 19.44 -16.07 5.48
CA GLY A 187 20.27 -15.94 6.70
C GLY A 187 21.65 -15.29 6.57
N ALA A 188 22.02 -14.76 5.39
CA ALA A 188 23.21 -13.99 5.12
C ALA A 188 22.96 -13.16 3.87
N GLU A 189 22.82 -11.85 4.02
CA GLU A 189 22.81 -10.93 2.89
C GLU A 189 24.21 -10.85 2.30
N ASN A 190 24.55 -11.73 1.36
CA ASN A 190 25.61 -11.47 0.39
C ASN A 190 25.08 -10.59 -0.75
N GLU A 191 24.29 -9.55 -0.40
CA GLU A 191 23.68 -8.67 -1.39
C GLU A 191 24.77 -7.92 -2.15
N ARG A 192 25.07 -8.41 -3.35
CA ARG A 192 25.74 -7.64 -4.41
C ARG A 192 24.79 -6.61 -5.05
N SER A 193 23.54 -6.56 -4.58
CA SER A 193 22.45 -5.80 -5.17
C SER A 193 22.47 -4.36 -4.70
N ILE A 194 22.51 -3.43 -5.65
CA ILE A 194 22.58 -1.99 -5.37
C ILE A 194 21.17 -1.45 -5.20
N LYS A 195 20.55 -1.79 -4.06
CA LYS A 195 19.23 -1.30 -3.66
C LYS A 195 19.39 -0.09 -2.75
N ALA A 196 18.50 0.90 -2.90
CA ALA A 196 18.32 1.87 -1.83
C ALA A 196 17.77 1.13 -0.60
N LYS A 197 18.25 1.50 0.58
CA LYS A 197 17.97 0.75 1.80
C LYS A 197 16.89 1.46 2.59
N ALA A 198 15.95 0.71 3.15
CA ALA A 198 14.84 1.26 3.93
C ALA A 198 14.95 0.81 5.39
N LEU A 199 14.77 1.76 6.32
CA LEU A 199 14.69 1.53 7.76
C LEU A 199 13.34 2.01 8.29
N LEU A 200 12.85 1.32 9.31
CA LEU A 200 11.69 1.69 10.09
C LEU A 200 12.11 1.83 11.56
N PHE A 201 11.60 2.89 12.19
CA PHE A 201 11.74 3.18 13.59
C PHE A 201 10.38 3.61 14.13
N GLY A 202 9.97 3.01 15.25
CA GLY A 202 8.71 3.34 15.89
C GLY A 202 8.86 3.46 17.39
N MET A 203 8.08 4.36 17.99
CA MET A 203 8.00 4.55 19.43
C MET A 203 6.55 4.79 19.83
N HIS A 204 6.14 4.21 20.96
CA HIS A 204 4.89 4.49 21.62
C HIS A 204 5.13 4.65 23.12
N TYR A 205 4.53 5.66 23.72
CA TYR A 205 4.51 5.86 25.16
C TYR A 205 3.08 6.07 25.60
N GLU A 206 2.67 5.34 26.62
CA GLU A 206 1.35 5.44 27.25
C GLU A 206 1.49 5.68 28.74
N ARG A 207 0.63 6.54 29.29
CA ARG A 207 0.53 6.80 30.72
C ARG A 207 -0.91 6.79 31.21
N LYS A 208 -1.13 6.08 32.31
CA LYS A 208 -2.36 6.11 33.08
C LYS A 208 -2.41 7.30 34.03
N VAL A 209 -3.39 8.19 33.85
CA VAL A 209 -3.66 9.34 34.71
C VAL A 209 -5.10 9.27 35.23
N GLY A 210 -5.25 8.77 36.45
CA GLY A 210 -6.55 8.57 37.06
C GLY A 210 -7.34 7.46 36.34
N PHE A 211 -8.41 7.84 35.66
CA PHE A 211 -9.30 6.94 34.92
C PHE A 211 -9.03 6.91 33.40
N MET A 212 -8.15 7.77 32.91
CA MET A 212 -7.77 7.86 31.49
C MET A 212 -6.35 7.34 31.28
N ASN A 213 -6.12 6.75 30.12
CA ASN A 213 -4.81 6.53 29.52
C ASN A 213 -4.59 7.57 28.43
N PHE A 214 -3.38 8.10 28.36
CA PHE A 214 -2.94 9.02 27.31
C PHE A 214 -1.69 8.44 26.67
N GLY A 215 -1.67 8.38 25.34
CA GLY A 215 -0.54 7.87 24.58
C GLY A 215 -0.06 8.85 23.52
N THR A 216 1.19 8.65 23.12
CA THR A 216 1.81 9.33 21.98
C THR A 216 2.59 8.32 21.16
N THR A 217 2.43 8.36 19.84
CA THR A 217 3.11 7.48 18.89
C THR A 217 3.94 8.29 17.91
N PHE A 218 5.13 7.79 17.57
CA PHE A 218 5.94 8.30 16.47
C PHE A 218 6.43 7.13 15.63
N ILE A 219 6.12 7.16 14.34
CA ILE A 219 6.64 6.25 13.33
C ILE A 219 7.47 7.05 12.34
N ASN A 220 8.65 6.54 12.02
CA ASN A 220 9.45 7.01 10.90
C ASN A 220 9.90 5.81 10.08
N ALA A 221 9.67 5.89 8.79
CA ALA A 221 10.33 5.05 7.82
C ALA A 221 10.99 5.92 6.77
N HIS A 222 12.19 5.56 6.35
CA HIS A 222 12.86 6.30 5.30
C HIS A 222 13.84 5.44 4.52
N GLN A 223 13.99 5.81 3.26
CA GLN A 223 15.03 5.31 2.39
C GLN A 223 16.33 6.07 2.64
N TYR A 224 17.44 5.36 2.76
CA TYR A 224 18.77 5.93 2.81
C TYR A 224 19.68 5.29 1.75
N GLU A 225 20.67 6.06 1.34
CA GLU A 225 21.72 5.64 0.41
C GLU A 225 23.04 5.54 1.18
N PRO A 226 23.58 4.32 1.41
CA PRO A 226 24.82 4.11 2.16
C PRO A 226 26.05 4.85 1.61
N LEU A 227 26.08 5.09 0.29
CA LEU A 227 27.18 5.79 -0.38
C LEU A 227 27.15 7.32 -0.20
N MET A 228 26.06 7.89 0.32
CA MET A 228 25.92 9.33 0.59
C MET A 228 26.19 9.65 2.06
N ARG A 229 26.83 10.78 2.36
CA ARG A 229 27.18 11.14 3.75
C ARG A 229 26.00 11.71 4.55
N GLU A 230 25.20 12.59 3.93
CA GLU A 230 24.12 13.31 4.63
C GLU A 230 22.81 12.53 4.76
N SER A 231 22.64 11.47 3.96
CA SER A 231 21.44 10.61 3.99
C SER A 231 21.27 9.93 5.36
N ALA A 232 22.37 9.56 6.01
CA ALA A 232 22.44 8.81 7.27
C ALA A 232 21.82 9.53 8.49
N LEU A 233 21.61 10.84 8.41
CA LEU A 233 21.18 11.68 9.54
C LEU A 233 19.77 12.25 9.37
N SER A 234 19.09 11.94 8.26
CA SER A 234 17.79 12.54 7.94
C SER A 234 16.67 11.53 8.02
N PHE A 235 15.69 11.78 8.91
CA PHE A 235 14.41 11.07 8.93
C PHE A 235 13.55 11.31 7.67
N LYS A 236 13.98 12.20 6.75
CA LYS A 236 13.27 12.46 5.49
C LYS A 236 13.73 11.55 4.34
N GLY A 237 14.82 10.81 4.55
CA GLY A 237 15.44 9.95 3.54
C GLY A 237 15.98 10.65 2.30
N VAL A 238 16.44 9.87 1.31
CA VAL A 238 17.00 10.32 0.03
C VAL A 238 16.68 9.36 -1.13
N PRO A 239 16.69 9.82 -2.40
CA PRO A 239 16.67 8.95 -3.56
C PRO A 239 17.92 8.04 -3.59
N GLY A 240 17.77 6.80 -4.05
CA GLY A 240 18.90 5.87 -4.15
C GLY A 240 19.91 6.32 -5.20
N ALA A 241 21.19 5.99 -5.08
CA ALA A 241 22.23 6.40 -6.03
C ALA A 241 22.03 5.81 -7.44
N MET A 242 21.32 4.68 -7.55
CA MET A 242 20.99 4.05 -8.83
C MET A 242 19.66 4.45 -9.43
N GLN A 243 18.84 5.22 -8.72
CA GLN A 243 17.56 5.70 -9.25
C GLN A 243 17.81 6.59 -10.48
N GLY A 244 17.02 6.52 -11.55
CA GLY A 244 17.16 7.43 -12.67
C GLY A 244 16.62 8.82 -12.33
N THR A 245 17.07 9.83 -13.09
CA THR A 245 16.37 11.12 -13.14
C THR A 245 15.09 10.90 -13.94
N ALA A 246 13.96 11.43 -13.49
CA ALA A 246 12.72 11.34 -14.25
C ALA A 246 12.89 11.99 -15.63
N THR A 247 12.52 11.24 -16.65
CA THR A 247 12.66 11.59 -18.05
C THR A 247 11.32 11.95 -18.67
N LEU A 248 10.24 11.28 -18.25
CA LEU A 248 8.88 11.64 -18.61
C LEU A 248 8.06 11.77 -17.32
N LEU A 249 7.20 12.78 -17.24
CA LEU A 249 6.17 12.88 -16.21
C LEU A 249 4.82 12.54 -16.83
N ALA A 250 4.01 11.74 -16.14
CA ALA A 250 2.62 11.49 -16.48
C ALA A 250 1.75 12.03 -15.34
N ILE A 251 0.91 13.02 -15.63
CA ILE A 251 0.00 13.63 -14.66
C ILE A 251 -1.42 13.27 -15.05
N ARG A 252 -2.08 12.44 -14.24
CA ARG A 252 -3.48 12.07 -14.45
C ARG A 252 -4.37 13.10 -13.75
N ILE A 253 -5.37 13.58 -14.48
CA ILE A 253 -6.37 14.54 -14.03
C ILE A 253 -7.71 13.86 -14.28
N SER A 254 -8.47 13.62 -13.22
CA SER A 254 -9.79 13.00 -13.28
C SER A 254 -10.77 13.77 -12.43
N ASP A 255 -12.05 13.51 -12.65
CA ASP A 255 -13.09 13.81 -11.67
C ASP A 255 -12.83 13.04 -10.36
N ASP A 256 -13.12 13.70 -9.24
CA ASP A 256 -13.02 13.13 -7.89
C ASP A 256 -14.37 12.53 -7.46
N SER A 257 -15.47 13.09 -7.96
CA SER A 257 -16.86 12.67 -7.72
C SER A 257 -17.58 12.27 -9.03
N PRO A 258 -17.10 11.25 -9.76
CA PRO A 258 -17.56 10.96 -11.13
C PRO A 258 -19.06 10.68 -11.28
N THR A 259 -19.78 10.39 -10.19
CA THR A 259 -21.22 10.10 -10.19
C THR A 259 -22.10 11.36 -10.20
N ASP A 260 -21.53 12.56 -10.02
CA ASP A 260 -22.29 13.81 -9.93
C ASP A 260 -22.50 14.50 -11.30
N GLY A 261 -21.78 14.04 -12.33
CA GLY A 261 -21.83 14.57 -13.69
C GLY A 261 -21.12 15.91 -13.89
N GLN A 262 -20.22 16.32 -12.98
CA GLN A 262 -19.46 17.57 -13.02
C GLN A 262 -17.96 17.34 -12.76
N GLY A 263 -17.19 17.16 -13.83
CA GLY A 263 -15.74 16.97 -13.69
C GLY A 263 -14.90 18.24 -13.91
N PRO A 264 -13.56 18.10 -13.88
CA PRO A 264 -12.69 19.25 -13.94
C PRO A 264 -12.46 19.78 -15.35
N VAL A 265 -11.96 21.01 -15.43
CA VAL A 265 -11.51 21.62 -16.69
C VAL A 265 -10.05 22.05 -16.55
N LEU A 266 -9.21 21.59 -17.46
CA LEU A 266 -7.81 22.01 -17.59
C LEU A 266 -7.71 23.23 -18.50
N HIS A 267 -7.30 24.37 -17.95
CA HIS A 267 -7.21 25.66 -18.65
C HIS A 267 -5.82 26.01 -19.14
N ASP A 268 -4.78 25.66 -18.37
CA ASP A 268 -3.40 26.08 -18.63
C ASP A 268 -2.39 25.10 -18.01
N VAL A 269 -1.21 25.01 -18.62
CA VAL A 269 -0.09 24.16 -18.18
C VAL A 269 1.23 24.92 -18.34
N SER A 270 1.99 25.07 -17.26
CA SER A 270 3.33 25.67 -17.28
C SER A 270 4.35 24.74 -16.65
N VAL A 271 5.41 24.42 -17.38
CA VAL A 271 6.51 23.55 -16.92
C VAL A 271 7.70 24.40 -16.44
N VAL A 272 8.18 24.14 -15.23
CA VAL A 272 9.31 24.85 -14.63
C VAL A 272 10.38 23.87 -14.20
N VAL A 273 11.58 24.01 -14.79
CA VAL A 273 12.76 23.18 -14.53
C VAL A 273 13.84 24.05 -13.91
N ASN A 274 14.42 23.62 -12.80
CA ASN A 274 15.45 24.37 -12.06
C ASN A 274 15.06 25.82 -11.71
N GLY A 275 13.76 26.09 -11.54
CA GLY A 275 13.23 27.42 -11.27
C GLY A 275 13.07 28.33 -12.50
N VAL A 276 13.31 27.81 -13.71
CA VAL A 276 13.13 28.51 -14.98
C VAL A 276 11.98 27.87 -15.75
N GLU A 277 11.05 28.69 -16.22
CA GLU A 277 9.96 28.26 -17.10
C GLU A 277 10.51 27.76 -18.44
N ARG A 278 10.00 26.65 -18.94
CA ARG A 278 10.47 25.94 -20.14
C ARG A 278 9.36 25.90 -21.21
N PRO A 279 9.03 27.04 -21.86
CA PRO A 279 7.97 27.09 -22.87
C PRO A 279 8.30 26.27 -24.14
N GLU A 280 9.56 25.86 -24.31
CA GLU A 280 10.00 24.95 -25.37
C GLU A 280 9.63 23.49 -25.14
N ILE A 281 9.28 23.10 -23.91
CA ILE A 281 8.70 21.79 -23.63
C ILE A 281 7.23 21.87 -24.01
N GLU A 282 6.79 21.04 -24.95
CA GLU A 282 5.41 20.99 -25.43
C GLU A 282 4.69 19.75 -24.83
N PRO A 283 3.93 19.91 -23.73
CA PRO A 283 3.16 18.82 -23.17
C PRO A 283 2.01 18.42 -24.11
N PHE A 284 1.46 17.23 -23.89
CA PHE A 284 0.24 16.77 -24.55
C PHE A 284 -0.64 15.99 -23.59
N VAL A 285 -1.94 15.93 -23.87
CA VAL A 285 -2.94 15.21 -23.08
C VAL A 285 -3.50 14.07 -23.91
N VAL A 286 -3.53 12.87 -23.32
CA VAL A 286 -4.34 11.76 -23.82
C VAL A 286 -5.60 11.69 -22.98
N LEU A 287 -6.74 11.89 -23.63
CA LEU A 287 -8.08 11.82 -23.05
C LEU A 287 -8.57 10.39 -23.13
N GLN A 288 -9.20 9.91 -22.07
CA GLN A 288 -9.71 8.55 -21.99
C GLN A 288 -11.11 8.52 -21.42
N GLN A 289 -11.97 7.71 -22.02
CA GLN A 289 -13.26 7.37 -21.44
C GLN A 289 -13.07 6.36 -20.31
N LYS A 290 -13.74 6.59 -19.17
CA LYS A 290 -13.76 5.70 -18.01
C LYS A 290 -14.46 4.40 -18.41
N ARG A 291 -13.81 3.26 -18.16
CA ARG A 291 -14.40 1.92 -18.32
C ARG A 291 -14.67 1.34 -16.92
N GLY A 292 -15.92 1.39 -16.47
CA GLY A 292 -16.27 0.97 -15.10
C GLY A 292 -15.63 1.86 -14.03
N ASP A 293 -15.19 1.27 -12.92
CA ASP A 293 -14.45 1.98 -11.86
C ASP A 293 -12.93 1.98 -12.05
N ASP A 294 -12.45 1.23 -13.05
CA ASP A 294 -11.03 1.01 -13.32
C ASP A 294 -10.50 1.89 -14.46
N ARG A 295 -9.43 2.63 -14.16
CA ARG A 295 -8.77 3.59 -15.07
C ARG A 295 -7.76 2.89 -15.99
N GLN A 296 -8.19 1.90 -16.77
CA GLN A 296 -7.29 1.05 -17.58
C GLN A 296 -7.37 1.31 -19.09
N SER A 297 -6.20 1.40 -19.72
CA SER A 297 -5.98 1.44 -21.17
C SER A 297 -5.42 0.11 -21.65
N TYR A 298 -5.80 -0.39 -22.82
CA TYR A 298 -5.38 -1.72 -23.29
C TYR A 298 -4.70 -1.68 -24.67
N ILE A 299 -3.56 -2.36 -24.79
CA ILE A 299 -2.94 -2.70 -26.08
C ILE A 299 -3.56 -3.99 -26.61
N ALA A 300 -4.26 -3.86 -27.72
CA ALA A 300 -4.49 -4.95 -28.65
C ALA A 300 -3.16 -5.31 -29.35
N GLY A 301 -2.29 -6.05 -28.64
CA GLY A 301 -1.06 -6.58 -29.24
C GLY A 301 -1.36 -7.57 -30.35
N LEU A 302 -0.38 -7.88 -31.20
CA LEU A 302 -0.55 -8.93 -32.20
C LEU A 302 -0.57 -10.31 -31.54
N LEU A 303 -1.57 -11.11 -31.89
CA LEU A 303 -1.57 -12.55 -31.64
C LEU A 303 -0.44 -13.19 -32.44
N ARG A 304 0.02 -14.38 -32.01
CA ARG A 304 1.11 -15.12 -32.70
C ARG A 304 0.79 -15.45 -34.17
N ASN A 305 -0.48 -15.45 -34.55
CA ASN A 305 -0.95 -15.66 -35.90
C ASN A 305 -0.96 -14.38 -36.77
N GLY A 306 -0.59 -13.23 -36.20
CA GLY A 306 -0.57 -11.93 -36.87
C GLY A 306 -1.89 -11.15 -36.79
N ASP A 307 -2.93 -11.70 -36.16
CA ASP A 307 -4.19 -10.99 -35.98
C ASP A 307 -4.09 -9.99 -34.81
N ARG A 308 -4.83 -8.87 -34.88
CA ARG A 308 -4.97 -7.95 -33.75
C ARG A 308 -5.71 -8.66 -32.62
N ARG A 309 -5.20 -8.59 -31.39
CA ARG A 309 -5.92 -9.11 -30.23
C ARG A 309 -7.17 -8.25 -29.98
N PRO A 310 -8.37 -8.83 -29.84
CA PRO A 310 -9.57 -8.05 -29.59
C PRO A 310 -9.46 -7.35 -28.23
N LEU A 311 -10.07 -6.16 -28.12
CA LEU A 311 -10.27 -5.51 -26.84
C LEU A 311 -11.16 -6.41 -25.96
N PRO A 312 -10.84 -6.57 -24.66
CA PRO A 312 -11.74 -7.28 -23.75
C PRO A 312 -13.13 -6.60 -23.74
N PRO A 313 -14.22 -7.37 -23.65
CA PRO A 313 -15.57 -6.82 -23.62
C PRO A 313 -15.83 -6.01 -22.33
N LEU A 314 -16.47 -4.86 -22.46
CA LEU A 314 -16.79 -3.87 -21.40
C LEU A 314 -17.65 -4.37 -20.22
N ALA A 315 -18.22 -5.57 -20.32
CA ALA A 315 -19.35 -5.98 -19.47
C ALA A 315 -18.95 -6.65 -18.14
N ASN A 316 -17.69 -7.08 -17.99
CA ASN A 316 -17.25 -7.89 -16.85
C ASN A 316 -15.93 -7.35 -16.24
N ASP A 317 -15.89 -6.05 -15.98
CA ASP A 317 -14.71 -5.36 -15.41
C ASP A 317 -14.42 -5.72 -13.94
N TYR A 318 -15.19 -6.62 -13.32
CA TYR A 318 -14.84 -7.28 -12.04
C TYR A 318 -13.78 -8.39 -12.20
N GLN A 319 -13.40 -8.76 -13.43
CA GLN A 319 -12.43 -9.85 -13.70
C GLN A 319 -10.95 -9.43 -13.60
N SER A 320 -10.64 -8.19 -13.19
CA SER A 320 -9.26 -7.72 -12.96
C SER A 320 -8.74 -7.99 -11.54
N LEU A 321 -9.60 -8.38 -10.60
CA LEU A 321 -9.24 -8.78 -9.24
C LEU A 321 -8.83 -10.27 -9.26
N ASN A 322 -7.70 -10.58 -8.61
CA ASN A 322 -7.20 -11.94 -8.31
C ASN A 322 -6.60 -12.75 -9.46
N ARG A 323 -5.32 -12.60 -9.81
CA ARG A 323 -4.62 -13.68 -10.54
C ARG A 323 -4.21 -14.78 -9.56
N GLY A 324 -5.01 -15.84 -9.47
CA GLY A 324 -4.57 -17.11 -8.90
C GLY A 324 -3.40 -17.68 -9.71
N GLY A 325 -2.29 -18.02 -9.06
CA GLY A 325 -1.30 -18.89 -9.68
C GLY A 325 -1.94 -20.23 -10.06
N SER A 326 -1.35 -20.96 -11.02
CA SER A 326 -1.76 -22.31 -11.47
C SER A 326 -1.82 -23.40 -10.37
N TYR A 327 -1.67 -23.02 -9.10
CA TYR A 327 -1.65 -23.88 -7.93
C TYR A 327 -2.60 -23.41 -6.80
N ASN A 328 -3.37 -22.35 -7.00
CA ASN A 328 -4.35 -21.94 -5.99
C ASN A 328 -5.59 -22.84 -6.12
N THR A 329 -5.86 -23.66 -5.12
CA THR A 329 -6.91 -24.69 -5.12
C THR A 329 -8.30 -24.15 -4.75
N TYR A 330 -8.42 -22.85 -4.51
CA TYR A 330 -9.65 -22.18 -4.10
C TYR A 330 -10.25 -21.39 -5.26
N ASP A 331 -11.00 -22.04 -6.15
CA ASP A 331 -11.77 -21.29 -7.15
C ASP A 331 -13.08 -21.96 -7.60
N GLY A 332 -14.18 -21.24 -7.36
CA GLY A 332 -15.53 -21.55 -7.83
C GLY A 332 -16.62 -20.62 -7.29
N TYR A 333 -16.47 -20.08 -6.08
CA TYR A 333 -17.44 -19.12 -5.49
C TYR A 333 -16.84 -18.10 -4.51
N ILE A 334 -15.54 -18.26 -4.18
CA ILE A 334 -14.74 -17.30 -3.40
C ILE A 334 -13.82 -16.47 -4.32
N ASN A 335 -13.69 -16.89 -5.59
CA ASN A 335 -13.16 -16.12 -6.71
C ASN A 335 -14.25 -16.10 -7.79
N TYR A 336 -14.75 -14.92 -8.17
CA TYR A 336 -15.82 -14.80 -9.17
C TYR A 336 -15.33 -14.59 -10.60
N ALA A 337 -14.09 -14.97 -10.92
CA ALA A 337 -13.57 -14.83 -12.28
C ALA A 337 -12.67 -16.00 -12.69
N LEU A 338 -13.25 -16.96 -13.42
CA LEU A 338 -12.49 -17.90 -14.25
C LEU A 338 -11.74 -17.11 -15.34
N PHE A 339 -10.40 -17.04 -15.32
CA PHE A 339 -9.62 -16.43 -16.40
C PHE A 339 -8.39 -17.23 -16.86
N ASP A 340 -8.05 -16.93 -18.11
CA ASP A 340 -6.98 -17.49 -18.95
C ASP A 340 -5.58 -17.02 -18.50
N VAL A 341 -4.65 -17.95 -18.36
CA VAL A 341 -3.31 -17.78 -17.78
C VAL A 341 -2.31 -17.05 -18.68
N ASP A 342 -2.65 -16.77 -19.95
CA ASP A 342 -1.73 -16.25 -20.97
C ASP A 342 -1.71 -14.70 -21.13
N VAL A 343 -2.25 -13.95 -20.16
CA VAL A 343 -2.27 -12.47 -20.19
C VAL A 343 -1.36 -11.90 -19.10
N TYR A 344 -0.30 -11.19 -19.50
CA TYR A 344 0.60 -10.48 -18.61
C TYR A 344 -0.12 -9.33 -17.88
N TYR A 345 -0.46 -9.52 -16.61
CA TYR A 345 -1.03 -8.47 -15.74
C TYR A 345 0.02 -7.40 -15.42
N ARG A 346 -0.36 -6.12 -15.57
CA ARG A 346 0.31 -4.92 -15.07
C ARG A 346 -0.76 -4.19 -14.23
N GLY A 347 -0.78 -4.43 -12.91
CA GLY A 347 -1.95 -4.17 -12.06
C GLY A 347 -2.41 -2.73 -11.80
N TYR A 348 -3.31 -2.60 -10.82
CA TYR A 348 -4.20 -1.47 -10.45
C TYR A 348 -3.68 -0.03 -10.49
N GLU A 349 -2.37 0.18 -10.48
CA GLU A 349 -1.77 1.52 -10.47
C GLU A 349 -0.68 1.72 -11.52
N PHE A 350 -0.50 0.74 -12.42
CA PHE A 350 0.50 0.84 -13.47
C PHE A 350 0.08 1.90 -14.49
N PRO A 351 0.93 2.88 -14.76
CA PRO A 351 0.65 3.83 -15.82
C PRO A 351 0.67 3.07 -17.17
N PHE A 352 -0.46 3.04 -17.87
CA PHE A 352 -0.60 2.55 -19.25
C PHE A 352 -0.01 3.54 -20.26
N TRP A 353 1.17 4.09 -19.94
CA TRP A 353 1.80 5.13 -20.75
C TRP A 353 2.21 4.64 -22.13
N ILE A 354 2.52 3.35 -22.29
CA ILE A 354 2.95 2.79 -23.58
C ILE A 354 1.91 3.08 -24.65
N ASP A 355 0.64 2.81 -24.33
CA ASP A 355 -0.52 2.96 -25.20
C ASP A 355 -0.71 4.42 -25.56
N HIS A 356 -0.62 5.31 -24.58
CA HIS A 356 -0.71 6.77 -24.78
C HIS A 356 0.43 7.30 -25.66
N LEU A 357 1.65 6.77 -25.50
CA LEU A 357 2.80 7.19 -26.31
C LEU A 357 2.68 6.68 -27.75
N TYR A 358 2.30 5.42 -27.96
CA TYR A 358 2.00 4.91 -29.31
C TYR A 358 0.84 5.68 -29.96
N TYR A 359 -0.21 5.97 -29.20
CA TYR A 359 -1.35 6.74 -29.69
C TYR A 359 -0.96 8.17 -30.06
N ARG A 360 -0.16 8.84 -29.23
CA ARG A 360 0.43 10.15 -29.53
C ARG A 360 1.25 10.11 -30.82
N ASP A 361 2.15 9.16 -30.97
CA ASP A 361 2.99 9.04 -32.16
C ASP A 361 2.16 8.75 -33.41
N TYR A 362 1.12 7.92 -33.31
CA TYR A 362 0.14 7.74 -34.38
C TYR A 362 -0.56 9.07 -34.76
N LYS A 363 -1.04 9.83 -33.78
CA LYS A 363 -1.76 11.09 -34.03
C LYS A 363 -0.85 12.17 -34.62
N VAL A 364 0.40 12.22 -34.19
CA VAL A 364 1.38 13.25 -34.63
C VAL A 364 2.03 12.88 -35.96
N ASN A 365 2.43 11.61 -36.14
CA ASN A 365 3.30 11.18 -37.23
C ASN A 365 2.65 10.17 -38.20
N GLY A 366 1.54 9.54 -37.82
CA GLY A 366 0.86 8.52 -38.60
C GLY A 366 1.33 7.08 -38.33
N PRO A 367 0.67 6.07 -38.92
CA PRO A 367 0.92 4.66 -38.63
C PRO A 367 2.26 4.13 -39.16
N ASP A 368 2.84 4.78 -40.17
CA ASP A 368 4.12 4.37 -40.77
C ASP A 368 5.34 4.95 -40.02
N TYR A 369 5.11 5.64 -38.89
CA TYR A 369 6.18 6.21 -38.08
C TYR A 369 7.06 5.13 -37.45
N VAL A 370 8.37 5.30 -37.58
CA VAL A 370 9.39 4.41 -37.00
C VAL A 370 9.87 5.00 -35.68
N ILE A 371 9.68 4.27 -34.58
CA ILE A 371 9.98 4.75 -33.21
C ILE A 371 11.47 4.65 -32.87
N ASN A 372 12.17 3.65 -33.43
CA ASN A 372 13.59 3.39 -33.20
C ASN A 372 14.45 3.64 -34.47
N PRO A 373 14.47 4.86 -35.01
CA PRO A 373 15.36 5.16 -36.12
C PRO A 373 16.82 4.92 -35.69
N ASP A 374 17.61 4.32 -36.58
CA ASP A 374 19.07 4.11 -36.42
C ASP A 374 19.52 3.04 -35.40
N HIS A 375 18.73 1.98 -35.18
CA HIS A 375 19.09 0.84 -34.32
C HIS A 375 20.24 -0.05 -34.88
N ASP A 376 20.85 -0.89 -34.03
CA ASP A 376 22.00 -1.75 -34.36
C ASP A 376 21.70 -2.81 -35.45
N GLU A 377 22.72 -3.19 -36.23
CA GLU A 377 22.62 -4.13 -37.36
C GLU A 377 22.15 -5.55 -36.89
N GLY A 378 20.83 -5.76 -36.81
CA GLY A 378 20.24 -7.01 -36.33
C GLY A 378 18.90 -6.88 -35.59
N GLU A 379 18.51 -5.67 -35.18
CA GLU A 379 17.17 -5.43 -34.64
C GLU A 379 16.16 -5.13 -35.76
N LYS A 380 14.87 -5.02 -35.41
CA LYS A 380 13.81 -4.72 -36.38
C LYS A 380 13.32 -3.30 -36.17
N ASP A 381 12.97 -2.62 -37.27
CA ASP A 381 12.21 -1.38 -37.21
C ASP A 381 10.91 -1.61 -36.45
N ILE A 382 10.60 -0.68 -35.57
CA ILE A 382 9.38 -0.66 -34.78
C ILE A 382 8.48 0.39 -35.38
N ILE A 383 7.52 -0.09 -36.16
CA ILE A 383 6.55 0.74 -36.87
C ILE A 383 5.28 0.83 -36.01
N VAL A 384 4.79 2.04 -35.77
CA VAL A 384 3.60 2.28 -34.92
C VAL A 384 2.43 1.39 -35.33
N GLY A 385 2.10 1.35 -36.62
CA GLY A 385 0.99 0.56 -37.14
C GLY A 385 1.18 -0.94 -37.01
N GLU A 386 2.41 -1.44 -36.86
CA GLU A 386 2.67 -2.87 -36.65
C GLU A 386 2.50 -3.26 -35.17
N GLU A 387 2.97 -2.42 -34.25
CA GLU A 387 2.92 -2.71 -32.80
C GLU A 387 1.61 -2.31 -32.12
N PHE A 388 0.96 -1.25 -32.59
CA PHE A 388 -0.21 -0.66 -31.96
C PHE A 388 -1.44 -0.73 -32.88
N ALA A 389 -2.51 -1.34 -32.38
CA ALA A 389 -3.77 -1.49 -33.11
C ALA A 389 -4.62 -0.21 -33.08
N TYR A 390 -4.06 0.89 -33.60
CA TYR A 390 -4.71 2.19 -33.60
C TYR A 390 -6.10 2.15 -34.24
N GLU A 391 -6.33 1.30 -35.25
CA GLU A 391 -7.65 1.19 -35.89
C GLU A 391 -8.72 0.65 -34.93
N ALA A 392 -8.34 -0.28 -34.05
CA ALA A 392 -9.25 -0.85 -33.05
C ALA A 392 -9.56 0.17 -31.95
N VAL A 393 -8.54 0.95 -31.54
CA VAL A 393 -8.68 2.01 -30.53
C VAL A 393 -9.53 3.17 -31.06
N GLU A 394 -9.30 3.64 -32.30
CA GLU A 394 -10.13 4.66 -32.94
C GLU A 394 -11.58 4.19 -33.12
N ALA A 395 -11.79 2.89 -33.37
CA ALA A 395 -13.12 2.33 -33.54
C ALA A 395 -13.95 2.29 -32.25
N THR A 396 -13.31 2.28 -31.07
CA THR A 396 -14.04 2.34 -29.80
C THR A 396 -14.41 3.76 -29.38
N GLY A 397 -13.57 4.74 -29.75
CA GLY A 397 -13.73 6.12 -29.28
C GLY A 397 -13.29 6.33 -27.84
N ASP A 398 -12.59 5.36 -27.24
CA ASP A 398 -12.16 5.45 -25.83
C ASP A 398 -10.93 6.35 -25.63
N PHE A 399 -10.21 6.68 -26.70
CA PHE A 399 -9.02 7.54 -26.66
C PHE A 399 -9.27 8.79 -27.50
N ASP A 400 -8.82 9.93 -27.00
CA ASP A 400 -8.68 11.16 -27.78
C ASP A 400 -7.37 11.88 -27.40
N PHE A 401 -6.96 12.86 -28.21
CA PHE A 401 -5.68 13.54 -28.09
C PHE A 401 -5.87 15.06 -28.14
N ALA A 402 -5.26 15.76 -27.18
CA ALA A 402 -5.28 17.21 -27.11
C ALA A 402 -3.86 17.77 -26.89
N GLY A 403 -3.46 18.72 -27.74
CA GLY A 403 -2.27 19.53 -27.53
C GLY A 403 -2.56 20.74 -26.64
N MET A 404 -1.52 21.50 -26.29
CA MET A 404 -1.69 22.74 -25.50
C MET A 404 -2.54 23.80 -26.21
N GLY A 405 -2.60 23.78 -27.55
CA GLY A 405 -3.46 24.67 -28.35
C GLY A 405 -4.95 24.35 -28.28
N ASP A 406 -5.31 23.17 -27.78
CA ASP A 406 -6.69 22.70 -27.67
C ASP A 406 -7.30 22.98 -26.29
N LEU A 407 -6.56 23.61 -25.37
CA LEU A 407 -7.08 24.02 -24.07
C LEU A 407 -8.11 25.18 -24.20
N PRO A 408 -9.15 25.26 -23.36
CA PRO A 408 -9.39 24.42 -22.18
C PRO A 408 -9.97 23.04 -22.53
N GLN A 409 -9.57 22.01 -21.78
CA GLN A 409 -10.03 20.63 -21.94
C GLN A 409 -10.93 20.22 -20.78
N PRO A 410 -12.24 19.99 -21.02
CA PRO A 410 -13.14 19.43 -20.02
C PRO A 410 -12.88 17.93 -19.86
N LEU A 411 -12.91 17.49 -18.62
CA LEU A 411 -12.76 16.10 -18.22
C LEU A 411 -14.00 15.81 -17.38
N ASP A 412 -15.13 15.46 -18.00
CA ASP A 412 -16.35 15.12 -17.24
C ASP A 412 -16.15 13.76 -16.53
N GLY A 413 -16.98 13.39 -15.54
CA GLY A 413 -16.80 12.11 -14.80
C GLY A 413 -16.67 10.84 -15.67
N ASP A 414 -17.07 10.92 -16.93
CA ASP A 414 -16.90 9.88 -17.95
C ASP A 414 -15.55 9.95 -18.69
N THR A 415 -14.84 11.09 -18.68
CA THR A 415 -13.56 11.31 -19.37
C THR A 415 -12.47 11.82 -18.43
N TYR A 416 -11.32 11.16 -18.36
CA TYR A 416 -10.13 11.66 -17.65
C TYR A 416 -8.96 11.94 -18.60
N GLY A 417 -8.04 12.81 -18.20
CA GLY A 417 -6.90 13.22 -19.01
C GLY A 417 -5.57 12.79 -18.38
N ILE A 418 -4.62 12.31 -19.19
CA ILE A 418 -3.23 12.12 -18.77
C ILE A 418 -2.33 13.06 -19.55
N LEU A 419 -1.77 14.04 -18.85
CA LEU A 419 -0.81 15.02 -19.33
C LEU A 419 0.61 14.46 -19.27
N TYR A 420 1.28 14.40 -20.42
CA TYR A 420 2.65 13.93 -20.57
C TYR A 420 3.62 15.09 -20.77
N ILE A 421 4.77 15.04 -20.09
CA ILE A 421 5.81 16.07 -20.14
C ILE A 421 7.17 15.39 -20.34
N ASP A 422 7.77 15.62 -21.51
CA ASP A 422 9.08 15.09 -21.88
C ASP A 422 10.20 16.00 -21.36
N LEU A 423 11.15 15.42 -20.64
CA LEU A 423 12.31 16.09 -20.06
C LEU A 423 13.62 15.67 -20.74
N GLU A 424 13.63 14.76 -21.72
CA GLU A 424 14.85 14.25 -22.37
C GLU A 424 15.70 15.38 -22.95
N ASP A 425 15.06 16.30 -23.65
CA ASP A 425 15.73 17.36 -24.42
C ASP A 425 16.19 18.55 -23.57
N VAL A 426 15.95 18.53 -22.26
CA VAL A 426 16.37 19.60 -21.33
C VAL A 426 17.89 19.80 -21.36
N GLY A 427 18.68 18.75 -21.60
CA GLY A 427 20.12 18.85 -21.87
C GLY A 427 21.02 19.25 -20.70
N GLU A 428 20.45 19.52 -19.52
CA GLU A 428 21.16 19.93 -18.29
C GLU A 428 20.81 19.05 -17.08
N THR A 429 21.63 19.13 -16.02
CA THR A 429 21.32 18.46 -14.75
C THR A 429 20.08 19.08 -14.13
N ILE A 430 19.06 18.26 -13.90
CA ILE A 430 17.81 18.68 -13.29
C ILE A 430 17.87 18.44 -11.79
N GLN A 431 17.51 19.45 -11.00
CA GLN A 431 17.38 19.40 -9.54
C GLN A 431 15.94 19.58 -9.09
N THR A 432 15.11 20.29 -9.85
CA THR A 432 13.69 20.49 -9.52
C THR A 432 12.85 20.54 -10.77
N VAL A 433 11.71 19.87 -10.76
CA VAL A 433 10.65 20.05 -11.75
C VAL A 433 9.33 20.30 -11.02
N HIS A 434 8.60 21.33 -11.44
CA HIS A 434 7.20 21.47 -11.09
C HIS A 434 6.38 21.92 -12.29
N VAL A 435 5.11 21.52 -12.25
CA VAL A 435 4.11 21.79 -13.28
C VAL A 435 2.99 22.55 -12.62
N ASP A 436 2.72 23.75 -13.11
CA ASP A 436 1.57 24.55 -12.67
C ASP A 436 0.40 24.26 -13.61
N LEU A 437 -0.69 23.70 -13.08
CA LEU A 437 -1.93 23.43 -13.78
C LEU A 437 -2.98 24.49 -13.41
N GLY A 438 -3.67 25.07 -14.39
CA GLY A 438 -4.87 25.85 -14.17
C GLY A 438 -6.10 24.95 -14.21
N LEU A 439 -6.67 24.60 -13.06
CA LEU A 439 -7.81 23.67 -12.94
C LEU A 439 -9.04 24.36 -12.34
N SER A 440 -10.22 24.09 -12.87
CA SER A 440 -11.51 24.42 -12.24
C SER A 440 -12.37 23.15 -12.09
N GLY A 441 -13.45 23.22 -11.31
CA GLY A 441 -14.30 22.07 -11.02
C GLY A 441 -13.72 21.14 -9.96
N ASP A 442 -14.37 20.00 -9.77
CA ASP A 442 -13.91 18.93 -8.89
C ASP A 442 -12.77 18.16 -9.57
N TYR A 443 -11.60 18.04 -8.94
CA TYR A 443 -10.44 17.41 -9.57
C TYR A 443 -9.70 16.50 -8.62
N ARG A 444 -9.19 15.40 -9.16
CA ARG A 444 -8.11 14.58 -8.60
C ARG A 444 -6.91 14.62 -9.52
N VAL A 445 -5.77 15.01 -8.99
CA VAL A 445 -4.49 15.08 -9.72
C VAL A 445 -3.52 14.07 -9.14
N GLU A 446 -3.01 13.22 -10.01
CA GLU A 446 -2.07 12.16 -9.68
C GLU A 446 -0.81 12.25 -10.53
N LEU A 447 0.33 11.84 -9.98
CA LEU A 447 1.63 11.90 -10.65
C LEU A 447 2.29 10.53 -10.72
N SER A 448 2.79 10.20 -11.91
CA SER A 448 3.72 9.11 -12.19
C SER A 448 4.99 9.66 -12.84
N GLU A 449 6.15 9.11 -12.46
CA GLU A 449 7.47 9.54 -12.91
C GLU A 449 8.17 8.36 -13.60
N LEU A 450 8.65 8.58 -14.82
CA LEU A 450 9.25 7.54 -15.65
C LEU A 450 10.72 7.87 -15.89
N ASP A 451 11.62 6.97 -15.49
CA ASP A 451 13.03 7.05 -15.85
C ASP A 451 13.36 6.12 -17.02
N LEU A 452 14.54 6.35 -17.63
CA LEU A 452 15.03 5.52 -18.72
C LEU A 452 15.57 4.18 -18.21
N ALA A 453 15.08 3.12 -18.82
CA ALA A 453 15.59 1.77 -18.65
C ALA A 453 17.00 1.60 -19.23
N GLY A 454 17.72 0.60 -18.72
CA GLY A 454 19.09 0.34 -19.10
C GLY A 454 20.10 1.20 -18.35
N SER A 455 21.34 1.16 -18.83
CA SER A 455 22.49 1.87 -18.27
C SER A 455 23.31 2.57 -19.36
N THR A 456 24.20 3.48 -18.96
CA THR A 456 25.14 4.14 -19.88
C THR A 456 26.00 3.16 -20.70
N ASN A 457 26.18 1.92 -20.24
CA ASN A 457 26.98 0.91 -20.93
C ASN A 457 26.15 -0.01 -21.83
N THR A 458 24.87 -0.22 -21.50
CA THR A 458 23.97 -1.13 -22.23
C THR A 458 23.04 -0.38 -23.19
N GLY A 459 23.12 0.95 -23.23
CA GLY A 459 22.25 1.79 -24.06
C GLY A 459 20.87 2.03 -23.45
N ILE A 460 20.14 2.94 -24.10
CA ILE A 460 18.69 3.09 -23.95
C ILE A 460 18.07 1.92 -24.71
N ARG A 461 16.98 1.34 -24.20
CA ARG A 461 16.24 0.33 -24.96
C ARG A 461 15.41 0.99 -26.07
N ASP A 462 15.33 0.34 -27.22
CA ASP A 462 14.88 0.98 -28.47
C ASP A 462 13.37 1.20 -28.58
N ASN A 463 12.56 0.48 -27.81
CA ASN A 463 11.09 0.58 -27.87
C ASN A 463 10.51 1.23 -26.61
N TYR A 464 9.33 1.87 -26.71
CA TYR A 464 8.70 2.53 -25.56
C TYR A 464 8.57 1.60 -24.37
N ARG A 465 7.94 0.43 -24.57
CA ARG A 465 7.69 -0.60 -23.55
C ARG A 465 8.92 -0.92 -22.71
N ASP A 466 10.07 -0.94 -23.34
CA ASP A 466 11.34 -1.27 -22.76
C ASP A 466 12.07 -0.02 -22.27
N LYS A 467 11.95 1.12 -22.95
CA LYS A 467 12.56 2.42 -22.64
C LYS A 467 12.08 3.01 -21.32
N TYR A 468 10.77 2.97 -21.04
CA TYR A 468 10.21 3.51 -19.79
C TYR A 468 9.61 2.44 -18.87
N ARG A 469 10.17 1.23 -18.91
CA ARG A 469 9.70 0.07 -18.14
C ARG A 469 9.54 0.30 -16.62
N TYR A 470 10.13 1.35 -16.06
CA TYR A 470 10.21 1.64 -14.63
C TYR A 470 9.42 2.89 -14.22
N ALA A 471 8.22 3.02 -14.78
CA ALA A 471 7.29 4.11 -14.56
C ALA A 471 6.58 4.05 -13.21
N SER A 472 6.93 4.92 -12.25
CA SER A 472 6.40 4.86 -10.88
C SER A 472 4.87 4.79 -10.86
N TYR A 473 4.31 4.15 -9.84
CA TYR A 473 2.87 4.17 -9.62
C TYR A 473 2.33 5.60 -9.54
N PHE A 474 1.09 5.79 -9.98
CA PHE A 474 0.38 7.04 -9.76
C PHE A 474 0.20 7.27 -8.26
N ARG A 475 0.47 8.49 -7.82
CA ARG A 475 0.18 8.95 -6.46
C ARG A 475 -0.65 10.22 -6.51
N THR A 476 -1.66 10.32 -5.66
CA THR A 476 -2.45 11.55 -5.52
C THR A 476 -1.57 12.67 -4.96
N VAL A 477 -1.50 13.78 -5.68
CA VAL A 477 -0.70 14.96 -5.31
C VAL A 477 -1.55 16.19 -5.00
N ALA A 478 -2.79 16.23 -5.49
CA ALA A 478 -3.76 17.25 -5.16
C ALA A 478 -5.19 16.74 -5.43
N ARG A 479 -6.14 17.24 -4.65
CA ARG A 479 -7.58 17.09 -4.87
C ARG A 479 -8.27 18.44 -4.73
N ALA A 480 -9.48 18.58 -5.26
CA ALA A 480 -10.35 19.71 -4.96
C ALA A 480 -10.79 19.68 -3.49
N GLU A 481 -11.26 20.81 -2.97
CA GLU A 481 -11.77 20.88 -1.59
C GLU A 481 -13.29 20.80 -1.65
N GLY A 482 -13.85 19.69 -1.13
CA GLY A 482 -15.22 19.28 -1.38
C GLY A 482 -15.55 19.23 -2.88
N ASN A 483 -16.83 19.44 -3.20
CA ASN A 483 -17.36 19.52 -4.57
C ASN A 483 -17.52 20.96 -5.05
N PRO A 484 -16.47 21.62 -5.58
CA PRO A 484 -16.58 22.98 -6.05
C PRO A 484 -17.36 23.04 -7.37
N GLY A 485 -18.63 23.48 -7.29
CA GLY A 485 -19.34 23.91 -8.48
C GLY A 485 -18.74 25.19 -9.10
N GLY A 486 -18.40 25.14 -10.39
CA GLY A 486 -18.17 26.32 -11.24
C GLY A 486 -16.76 26.53 -11.82
N ASP A 487 -16.64 27.55 -12.68
CA ASP A 487 -15.48 27.82 -13.54
C ASP A 487 -14.29 28.52 -12.86
N MET A 488 -14.22 28.52 -11.52
CA MET A 488 -13.14 29.22 -10.81
C MET A 488 -11.82 28.47 -10.99
N VAL A 489 -10.94 29.01 -11.82
CA VAL A 489 -9.60 28.45 -12.06
C VAL A 489 -8.70 28.64 -10.84
N ARG A 490 -8.21 27.53 -10.31
CA ARG A 490 -7.19 27.44 -9.26
C ARG A 490 -5.88 26.96 -9.87
N ARG A 491 -4.76 27.45 -9.32
CA ARG A 491 -3.43 26.98 -9.71
C ARG A 491 -3.03 25.80 -8.83
N VAL A 492 -2.90 24.62 -9.42
CA VAL A 492 -2.42 23.39 -8.76
C VAL A 492 -0.97 23.15 -9.17
N ARG A 493 -0.07 23.18 -8.20
CA ARG A 493 1.36 22.96 -8.44
C ARG A 493 1.74 21.52 -8.15
N VAL A 494 1.97 20.74 -9.20
CA VAL A 494 2.50 19.37 -9.12
C VAL A 494 4.02 19.42 -9.01
N LYS A 495 4.59 18.89 -7.93
CA LYS A 495 6.04 18.82 -7.72
C LYS A 495 6.51 17.39 -7.97
N SER A 496 7.40 17.21 -8.95
CA SER A 496 8.06 15.91 -9.17
C SER A 496 9.08 15.64 -8.07
N GLY A 497 9.19 14.37 -7.70
CA GLY A 497 10.04 13.90 -6.62
C GLY A 497 9.66 12.49 -6.21
N VAL A 498 10.64 11.61 -6.14
CA VAL A 498 10.41 10.22 -5.75
C VAL A 498 10.21 10.15 -4.22
N PRO A 499 9.42 9.20 -3.70
CA PRO A 499 9.22 9.07 -2.27
C PRO A 499 10.54 8.70 -1.57
N THR A 500 10.82 9.34 -0.43
CA THR A 500 12.06 9.13 0.32
C THR A 500 11.85 8.80 1.78
N GLY A 501 10.69 9.12 2.37
CA GLY A 501 10.36 8.73 3.73
C GLY A 501 8.95 9.16 4.15
N LEU A 502 8.49 8.63 5.28
CA LEU A 502 7.19 8.87 5.87
C LEU A 502 7.35 9.02 7.39
N ASN A 503 6.78 10.09 7.95
CA ASN A 503 6.62 10.26 9.38
C ASN A 503 5.14 10.23 9.74
N ILE A 504 4.80 9.55 10.84
CA ILE A 504 3.47 9.57 11.43
C ILE A 504 3.61 9.94 12.90
N TYR A 505 2.85 10.95 13.35
CA TYR A 505 2.78 11.36 14.75
C TYR A 505 1.35 11.25 15.22
N SER A 506 1.12 10.61 16.36
CA SER A 506 -0.22 10.46 16.93
C SER A 506 -0.25 10.77 18.42
N ALA A 507 -1.39 11.25 18.89
CA ALA A 507 -1.77 11.29 20.29
C ALA A 507 -3.13 10.60 20.47
N ASN A 508 -3.21 9.66 21.41
CA ASN A 508 -4.42 8.90 21.69
C ASN A 508 -4.84 9.02 23.16
N MET A 509 -6.12 8.81 23.42
CA MET A 509 -6.67 8.72 24.77
C MET A 509 -7.78 7.69 24.84
N TYR A 510 -7.86 6.95 25.94
CA TYR A 510 -8.99 6.08 26.22
C TYR A 510 -9.22 5.90 27.71
N GLY A 511 -10.45 5.61 28.11
CA GLY A 511 -10.78 5.32 29.50
C GLY A 511 -12.26 5.41 29.81
N VAL A 512 -12.60 5.13 31.07
CA VAL A 512 -14.00 5.10 31.53
C VAL A 512 -14.23 6.15 32.62
N TYR A 513 -15.08 7.15 32.35
CA TYR A 513 -15.44 8.19 33.31
C TYR A 513 -16.92 8.17 33.67
N LYS A 514 -17.25 7.81 34.91
CA LYS A 514 -18.66 7.79 35.41
C LYS A 514 -19.61 7.01 34.48
N GLY A 515 -19.13 5.89 33.93
CA GLY A 515 -19.87 5.03 33.01
C GLY A 515 -19.76 5.42 31.53
N TRP A 516 -19.11 6.53 31.20
CA TRP A 516 -18.81 6.88 29.82
C TRP A 516 -17.51 6.22 29.38
N GLN A 517 -17.57 5.39 28.34
CA GLN A 517 -16.39 4.92 27.61
C GLN A 517 -16.00 6.01 26.62
N ILE A 518 -14.76 6.45 26.66
CA ILE A 518 -14.22 7.49 25.78
C ILE A 518 -13.00 6.91 25.10
N ASN A 519 -12.93 7.03 23.77
CA ASN A 519 -11.77 6.63 22.97
C ASN A 519 -11.53 7.70 21.91
N GLY A 520 -10.28 8.06 21.64
CA GLY A 520 -9.97 9.01 20.59
C GLY A 520 -8.51 9.02 20.21
N GLU A 521 -8.24 9.38 18.97
CA GLU A 521 -6.91 9.50 18.40
C GLU A 521 -6.87 10.68 17.44
N ILE A 522 -5.75 11.39 17.41
CA ILE A 522 -5.41 12.32 16.32
C ILE A 522 -4.01 11.98 15.82
N SER A 523 -3.90 11.79 14.52
CA SER A 523 -2.67 11.44 13.84
C SER A 523 -2.39 12.37 12.67
N ARG A 524 -1.10 12.60 12.38
CA ARG A 524 -0.62 13.38 11.24
C ARG A 524 0.44 12.60 10.49
N SER A 525 0.19 12.34 9.21
CA SER A 525 1.17 11.79 8.28
C SER A 525 2.00 12.92 7.64
N SER A 526 3.22 12.61 7.23
CA SER A 526 4.10 13.49 6.47
C SER A 526 4.99 12.67 5.56
N ALA A 527 4.53 12.50 4.32
CA ALA A 527 5.28 11.87 3.25
C ALA A 527 6.30 12.87 2.68
N PHE A 528 7.55 12.44 2.55
CA PHE A 528 8.66 13.22 2.03
C PHE A 528 9.05 12.72 0.64
N PHE A 529 9.29 13.68 -0.25
CA PHE A 529 9.71 13.42 -1.61
C PHE A 529 10.97 14.23 -1.93
N GLN A 530 11.79 13.72 -2.83
CA GLN A 530 12.94 14.45 -3.34
C GLN A 530 13.14 14.12 -4.82
N TYR A 531 13.39 15.15 -5.62
CA TYR A 531 13.75 14.94 -7.02
C TYR A 531 15.05 14.13 -7.13
N ALA A 532 15.05 13.08 -7.95
CA ALA A 532 16.25 12.29 -8.21
C ALA A 532 17.16 13.07 -9.17
N SER A 533 17.98 13.96 -8.62
CA SER A 533 18.77 14.87 -9.45
C SER A 533 19.77 14.15 -10.34
N GLY A 534 20.00 14.76 -11.50
CA GLY A 534 20.87 14.20 -12.53
C GLY A 534 20.43 14.64 -13.92
N LEU A 535 21.01 14.02 -14.93
CA LEU A 535 20.58 14.19 -16.31
C LEU A 535 19.49 13.16 -16.64
N PRO A 536 18.51 13.48 -17.51
CA PRO A 536 17.45 12.58 -17.95
C PRO A 536 18.03 11.56 -18.95
N ARG A 537 18.76 10.58 -18.41
CA ARG A 537 19.55 9.58 -19.15
C ARG A 537 19.36 8.21 -18.49
N PRO A 538 19.72 7.10 -19.16
CA PRO A 538 19.80 5.81 -18.51
C PRO A 538 20.64 5.84 -17.24
N ARG A 539 20.40 4.88 -16.36
CA ARG A 539 21.12 4.77 -15.09
C ARG A 539 22.62 4.64 -15.31
N VAL A 540 23.39 5.07 -14.32
CA VAL A 540 24.84 4.84 -14.35
C VAL A 540 25.14 3.36 -14.19
N ALA A 541 26.20 2.88 -14.84
CA ALA A 541 26.68 1.51 -14.63
C ALA A 541 27.10 1.28 -13.16
N LEU A 542 27.06 0.02 -12.70
CA LEU A 542 27.34 -0.37 -11.31
C LEU A 542 28.70 0.15 -10.79
N GLU A 543 29.72 0.23 -11.66
CA GLU A 543 31.04 0.82 -11.36
C GLU A 543 31.03 2.31 -11.04
N SER A 544 30.03 3.04 -11.52
CA SER A 544 29.94 4.50 -11.45
C SER A 544 28.92 4.99 -10.41
N VAL A 545 28.25 4.07 -9.71
CA VAL A 545 27.24 4.41 -8.68
C VAL A 545 27.80 5.30 -7.59
N SER A 546 29.03 5.05 -7.12
CA SER A 546 29.65 5.91 -6.10
C SER A 546 29.91 7.34 -6.59
N LEU A 547 30.21 7.51 -7.89
CA LEU A 547 30.36 8.84 -8.49
C LEU A 547 29.00 9.54 -8.64
N ASN A 548 27.96 8.78 -9.01
CA ASN A 548 26.60 9.33 -9.09
C ASN A 548 26.04 9.71 -7.72
N ALA A 549 26.31 8.91 -6.69
CA ALA A 549 25.99 9.22 -5.30
C ALA A 549 26.62 10.56 -4.86
N LEU A 550 27.91 10.76 -5.17
CA LEU A 550 28.60 12.02 -4.91
C LEU A 550 28.00 13.18 -5.70
N ALA A 551 27.70 12.98 -6.99
CA ALA A 551 27.08 14.01 -7.83
C ALA A 551 25.72 14.45 -7.28
N ARG A 552 24.89 13.51 -6.82
CA ARG A 552 23.61 13.80 -6.14
C ARG A 552 23.78 14.50 -4.80
N GLU A 553 24.83 14.18 -4.06
CA GLU A 553 25.13 14.85 -2.80
C GLU A 553 25.53 16.32 -3.02
N GLN A 554 26.27 16.60 -4.09
CA GLN A 554 26.71 17.94 -4.49
C GLN A 554 25.58 18.76 -5.13
N ALA A 555 24.82 18.16 -6.04
CA ALA A 555 23.70 18.77 -6.76
C ALA A 555 22.38 18.17 -6.28
N ARG A 556 21.99 18.44 -5.04
CA ARG A 556 20.80 17.84 -4.45
C ARG A 556 19.54 18.22 -5.19
N GLY A 557 18.67 17.24 -5.43
CA GLY A 557 17.32 17.52 -5.88
C GLY A 557 16.51 18.24 -4.81
N GLY A 558 15.59 19.10 -5.24
CA GLY A 558 14.66 19.79 -4.35
C GLY A 558 13.74 18.81 -3.64
N ARG A 559 13.30 19.21 -2.46
CA ARG A 559 12.44 18.42 -1.59
C ARG A 559 11.03 18.98 -1.57
N SER A 560 10.06 18.10 -1.47
CA SER A 560 8.66 18.42 -1.19
C SER A 560 8.15 17.50 -0.07
N GLN A 561 6.99 17.86 0.47
CA GLN A 561 6.31 17.06 1.47
C GLN A 561 4.80 17.18 1.24
N VAL A 562 4.09 16.11 1.53
CA VAL A 562 2.63 16.05 1.62
C VAL A 562 2.30 15.64 3.05
N SER A 563 1.39 16.36 3.70
CA SER A 563 0.98 16.09 5.07
C SER A 563 -0.52 16.21 5.16
N ASP A 564 -1.13 15.29 5.90
CA ASP A 564 -2.55 15.36 6.22
C ASP A 564 -2.82 14.83 7.63
N VAL A 565 -4.05 14.97 8.10
CA VAL A 565 -4.47 14.61 9.46
C VAL A 565 -5.62 13.63 9.41
N ALA A 566 -5.59 12.66 10.32
CA ALA A 566 -6.68 11.75 10.61
C ALA A 566 -7.04 11.86 12.09
N TYR A 567 -8.31 11.78 12.46
CA TYR A 567 -8.73 11.73 13.86
C TYR A 567 -10.07 11.05 14.03
N TYR A 568 -10.29 10.55 15.24
CA TYR A 568 -11.59 10.13 15.70
C TYR A 568 -11.78 10.38 17.20
N LEU A 569 -13.04 10.47 17.62
CA LEU A 569 -13.46 10.52 19.01
C LEU A 569 -14.79 9.78 19.13
N THR A 570 -14.82 8.73 19.94
CA THR A 570 -16.04 8.02 20.31
C THR A 570 -16.32 8.22 21.80
N ALA A 571 -17.60 8.33 22.14
CA ALA A 571 -18.06 8.37 23.50
C ALA A 571 -19.39 7.64 23.61
N GLU A 572 -19.47 6.65 24.48
CA GLU A 572 -20.69 5.89 24.72
C GLU A 572 -20.92 5.63 26.19
N ARG A 573 -22.17 5.30 26.49
CA ARG A 573 -22.57 4.87 27.82
C ARG A 573 -23.81 4.02 27.73
N ASP A 574 -23.73 2.86 28.35
CA ASP A 574 -24.88 2.02 28.61
C ASP A 574 -25.51 2.32 29.99
N PHE A 575 -26.83 2.35 30.05
CA PHE A 575 -27.65 2.48 31.25
C PHE A 575 -28.62 1.30 31.35
N ASP A 576 -29.16 1.03 32.53
CA ASP A 576 -30.05 -0.12 32.80
C ASP A 576 -31.20 -0.35 31.80
N ARG A 577 -31.66 0.71 31.10
CA ARG A 577 -32.78 0.63 30.14
C ARG A 577 -32.44 1.14 28.74
N PHE A 578 -31.32 1.82 28.55
CA PHE A 578 -31.00 2.45 27.28
C PHE A 578 -29.50 2.71 27.15
N GLY A 579 -28.97 2.59 25.95
CA GLY A 579 -27.62 3.02 25.60
C GLY A 579 -27.65 4.32 24.80
N VAL A 580 -26.56 5.09 24.89
CA VAL A 580 -26.29 6.22 23.99
C VAL A 580 -24.83 6.24 23.60
N GLY A 581 -24.57 6.56 22.34
CA GLY A 581 -23.21 6.76 21.84
C GLY A 581 -23.15 7.83 20.76
N ALA A 582 -21.96 8.40 20.60
CA ALA A 582 -21.66 9.34 19.55
C ALA A 582 -20.20 9.21 19.11
N GLU A 583 -19.95 9.42 17.83
CA GLU A 583 -18.64 9.47 17.23
C GLU A 583 -18.48 10.69 16.31
N LEU A 584 -17.24 11.17 16.23
CA LEU A 584 -16.76 12.21 15.34
C LEU A 584 -15.48 11.68 14.71
N PHE A 585 -15.34 11.76 13.40
CA PHE A 585 -14.18 11.24 12.70
C PHE A 585 -13.86 12.03 11.44
N ALA A 586 -12.60 12.00 11.03
CA ALA A 586 -12.14 12.48 9.73
C ALA A 586 -10.82 11.81 9.37
N ILE A 587 -10.69 11.26 8.16
CA ILE A 587 -9.44 10.77 7.60
C ILE A 587 -9.12 11.62 6.37
N GLY A 588 -8.06 12.40 6.44
CA GLY A 588 -7.66 13.29 5.34
C GLY A 588 -7.41 12.53 4.03
N PRO A 589 -7.75 13.10 2.86
CA PRO A 589 -7.58 12.44 1.56
C PRO A 589 -6.12 12.14 1.21
N LEU A 590 -5.17 12.88 1.80
CA LEU A 590 -3.73 12.68 1.61
C LEU A 590 -3.07 12.12 2.88
N TYR A 591 -3.88 11.61 3.82
CA TYR A 591 -3.37 10.86 4.96
C TYR A 591 -2.77 9.54 4.45
N GLU A 592 -1.61 9.17 4.96
CA GLU A 592 -0.77 8.15 4.33
C GLU A 592 -0.12 7.29 5.41
N THR A 593 -0.25 5.98 5.27
CA THR A 593 0.36 4.95 6.11
C THR A 593 1.27 4.03 5.30
N GLU A 594 1.47 4.32 4.01
CA GLU A 594 2.31 3.56 3.10
C GLU A 594 3.57 4.33 2.68
N LEU A 595 4.72 3.64 2.68
CA LEU A 595 5.97 4.13 2.10
C LEU A 595 6.36 3.27 0.89
N ARG A 596 6.64 3.93 -0.24
CA ARG A 596 7.19 3.27 -1.43
C ARG A 596 8.68 3.59 -1.57
N THR A 597 9.55 2.58 -1.58
CA THR A 597 11.01 2.74 -1.70
C THR A 597 11.57 2.17 -2.99
N TYR A 598 12.58 2.80 -3.56
CA TYR A 598 13.25 2.37 -4.77
C TYR A 598 14.19 1.18 -4.56
N ILE A 599 14.15 0.19 -5.44
CA ILE A 599 14.94 -1.05 -5.36
C ILE A 599 15.80 -1.35 -6.61
N GLY A 600 15.70 -0.57 -7.70
CA GLY A 600 16.66 -0.62 -8.83
C GLY A 600 16.88 -1.98 -9.52
N ARG A 601 15.79 -2.73 -9.76
CA ARG A 601 15.71 -4.18 -9.99
C ARG A 601 15.94 -4.66 -11.44
N ASP A 602 16.82 -4.00 -12.18
CA ASP A 602 17.32 -4.52 -13.48
C ASP A 602 18.28 -5.69 -13.32
N GLU A 603 18.55 -6.06 -12.08
CA GLU A 603 19.25 -7.28 -11.72
C GLU A 603 18.26 -8.44 -11.83
N VAL A 604 18.54 -9.32 -12.80
CA VAL A 604 17.95 -10.64 -12.84
C VAL A 604 18.50 -11.49 -11.71
N ASP A 605 17.71 -12.43 -11.20
CA ASP A 605 18.24 -13.45 -10.31
C ASP A 605 19.29 -14.33 -11.03
N VAL A 606 19.90 -15.27 -10.31
CA VAL A 606 20.86 -16.23 -10.87
C VAL A 606 20.25 -17.12 -11.98
N ALA A 607 18.92 -17.14 -12.09
CA ALA A 607 18.15 -17.87 -13.10
C ALA A 607 17.65 -16.97 -14.26
N GLY A 608 17.96 -15.67 -14.27
CA GLY A 608 17.58 -14.75 -15.34
C GLY A 608 16.20 -14.09 -15.17
N ASN A 609 15.51 -14.28 -14.03
CA ASN A 609 14.16 -13.76 -13.82
C ASN A 609 14.19 -12.30 -13.33
N PRO A 610 13.35 -11.41 -13.90
CA PRO A 610 13.17 -10.06 -13.37
C PRO A 610 12.55 -10.15 -11.99
N ILE A 611 13.19 -9.54 -11.00
CA ILE A 611 12.79 -9.82 -9.63
C ILE A 611 11.47 -9.02 -9.34
N ALA A 612 11.21 -7.78 -9.82
CA ALA A 612 9.92 -7.07 -9.66
C ALA A 612 9.67 -6.00 -10.72
N TYR A 613 8.40 -5.63 -10.82
CA TYR A 613 7.89 -4.55 -11.64
C TYR A 613 8.14 -3.19 -10.96
N ASN A 614 8.47 -2.18 -11.76
CA ASN A 614 8.53 -0.77 -11.37
C ASN A 614 9.64 -0.26 -10.44
N ASN A 615 10.64 -1.08 -10.10
CA ASN A 615 11.73 -0.68 -9.21
C ASN A 615 11.28 -0.11 -7.85
N THR A 616 10.07 -0.45 -7.37
CA THR A 616 9.55 -0.01 -6.08
C THR A 616 9.23 -1.19 -5.16
N MET A 617 9.41 -0.99 -3.87
CA MET A 617 8.94 -1.85 -2.80
C MET A 617 7.98 -1.05 -1.94
N ILE A 618 6.83 -1.64 -1.64
CA ILE A 618 5.75 -1.03 -0.88
C ILE A 618 5.86 -1.50 0.58
N HIS A 619 5.71 -0.57 1.52
CA HIS A 619 5.73 -0.83 2.96
C HIS A 619 4.49 -0.20 3.58
N ARG A 620 3.51 -1.02 3.95
CA ARG A 620 2.29 -0.56 4.62
C ARG A 620 2.47 -0.67 6.13
N PHE A 621 2.20 0.42 6.85
CA PHE A 621 2.31 0.44 8.31
C PHE A 621 0.99 0.10 8.98
N VAL A 622 -0.12 0.35 8.31
CA VAL A 622 -1.42 -0.24 8.61
C VAL A 622 -1.68 -1.20 7.47
N GLU A 623 -1.55 -2.49 7.76
CA GLU A 623 -1.77 -3.56 6.79
C GLU A 623 -3.26 -3.82 6.61
N ASP A 624 -3.58 -4.11 5.36
CA ASP A 624 -4.80 -4.69 4.81
C ASP A 624 -4.80 -6.18 5.15
N ASN A 625 -5.57 -6.56 6.16
CA ASN A 625 -5.60 -7.90 6.75
C ASN A 625 -6.99 -8.08 7.38
N ASP A 626 -7.99 -8.13 6.50
CA ASP A 626 -9.41 -8.11 6.78
C ASP A 626 -9.86 -9.33 7.60
N ASP A 627 -9.20 -10.47 7.46
CA ASP A 627 -9.45 -11.71 8.22
C ASP A 627 -8.56 -11.89 9.47
N ASP A 628 -7.73 -10.89 9.80
CA ASP A 628 -6.90 -10.81 11.01
C ASP A 628 -5.93 -11.99 11.22
N ASP A 629 -5.48 -12.64 10.16
CA ASP A 629 -4.67 -13.85 10.20
C ASP A 629 -3.13 -13.57 10.37
N ARG A 630 -2.25 -14.50 9.95
CA ARG A 630 -0.79 -14.29 9.97
C ARG A 630 -0.31 -13.43 8.79
N TYR A 631 -1.12 -13.32 7.76
CA TYR A 631 -0.72 -12.94 6.44
C TYR A 631 -1.55 -11.79 5.86
N PRO A 632 -0.96 -10.59 5.66
CA PRO A 632 -1.70 -9.49 5.06
C PRO A 632 -2.22 -9.86 3.67
N ASP A 633 -3.40 -9.35 3.34
CA ASP A 633 -4.14 -9.75 2.14
C ASP A 633 -3.44 -9.25 0.88
N SER A 634 -2.66 -8.17 1.03
CA SER A 634 -1.93 -7.54 -0.04
C SER A 634 -0.40 -7.51 0.15
N TRP A 635 0.32 -8.36 -0.60
CA TRP A 635 1.80 -8.32 -0.72
C TRP A 635 2.31 -8.19 -2.14
N TYR A 636 3.46 -7.50 -2.26
CA TYR A 636 4.14 -7.24 -3.54
C TYR A 636 5.52 -7.89 -3.66
N ASN A 637 5.91 -8.79 -2.76
CA ASN A 637 7.22 -9.43 -2.82
C ASN A 637 7.13 -10.96 -2.69
N ASN A 638 7.65 -11.67 -3.70
CA ASN A 638 7.75 -13.14 -3.84
C ASN A 638 8.55 -13.88 -2.74
N ALA A 639 8.40 -13.56 -1.47
CA ALA A 639 9.15 -14.23 -0.41
C ALA A 639 8.34 -14.22 0.88
N PRO A 640 7.53 -15.28 1.11
CA PRO A 640 8.10 -16.48 1.75
C PRO A 640 8.25 -17.75 0.90
N SER A 641 7.65 -17.84 -0.28
CA SER A 641 7.77 -18.99 -1.18
C SER A 641 7.54 -18.59 -2.64
N ASP A 642 7.93 -19.46 -3.59
CA ASP A 642 7.60 -19.31 -5.03
C ASP A 642 6.07 -19.22 -5.28
N MET A 643 5.24 -19.44 -4.25
CA MET A 643 3.77 -19.41 -4.28
C MET A 643 3.16 -18.10 -3.70
N GLN A 644 3.88 -17.33 -2.89
CA GLN A 644 3.38 -16.13 -2.18
C GLN A 644 3.60 -14.81 -2.94
N GLY A 645 3.81 -14.89 -4.26
CA GLY A 645 4.20 -13.72 -5.04
C GLY A 645 3.16 -12.62 -5.13
N GLN A 646 1.88 -12.94 -4.95
CA GLN A 646 0.78 -12.06 -5.36
C GLN A 646 -0.53 -12.31 -4.60
N SER A 647 -0.53 -13.10 -3.52
CA SER A 647 -1.74 -13.53 -2.80
C SER A 647 -1.36 -14.04 -1.42
N ASP A 648 -2.28 -13.88 -0.46
CA ASP A 648 -2.31 -14.69 0.75
C ASP A 648 -2.40 -16.20 0.40
N VAL A 649 -1.73 -17.05 1.20
CA VAL A 649 -1.58 -18.51 0.97
C VAL A 649 -2.80 -19.28 1.44
N ASP A 650 -3.39 -18.82 2.53
CA ASP A 650 -4.54 -19.42 3.21
C ASP A 650 -5.78 -19.13 2.37
N GLY A 651 -5.82 -17.92 1.81
CA GLY A 651 -6.96 -17.30 1.15
C GLY A 651 -7.54 -16.23 2.08
N VAL A 652 -8.06 -15.15 1.49
CA VAL A 652 -8.62 -14.02 2.26
C VAL A 652 -10.08 -14.31 2.56
N PHE A 653 -10.44 -14.45 3.84
CA PHE A 653 -11.78 -14.89 4.25
C PHE A 653 -12.45 -13.98 5.31
N PRO A 654 -12.78 -12.72 4.99
CA PRO A 654 -13.26 -11.76 5.98
C PRO A 654 -14.62 -12.19 6.57
N GLY A 655 -14.61 -12.58 7.84
CA GLY A 655 -15.82 -13.07 8.53
C GLY A 655 -16.40 -14.38 7.94
N LEU A 656 -15.58 -15.18 7.25
CA LEU A 656 -15.97 -16.46 6.62
C LEU A 656 -15.25 -17.68 7.21
N ASP A 657 -14.32 -17.47 8.15
CA ASP A 657 -13.70 -18.49 9.01
C ASP A 657 -14.07 -18.18 10.48
N GLU A 658 -15.29 -18.53 10.88
CA GLU A 658 -15.83 -18.14 12.19
C GLU A 658 -15.25 -18.96 13.35
N ASP A 659 -14.80 -20.18 13.08
CA ASP A 659 -14.12 -21.02 14.06
C ASP A 659 -12.59 -20.82 14.08
N SER A 660 -12.07 -19.97 13.19
CA SER A 660 -10.67 -19.55 13.08
C SER A 660 -9.71 -20.73 12.95
N ASP A 661 -10.13 -21.76 12.20
CA ASP A 661 -9.36 -22.98 11.98
C ASP A 661 -8.47 -22.93 10.72
N GLY A 662 -8.55 -21.81 9.96
CA GLY A 662 -7.82 -21.56 8.72
C GLY A 662 -8.49 -22.19 7.50
N ILE A 663 -9.74 -22.64 7.61
CA ILE A 663 -10.54 -23.23 6.54
C ILE A 663 -11.85 -22.45 6.44
N PRO A 664 -12.21 -21.90 5.27
CA PRO A 664 -13.47 -21.16 5.13
C PRO A 664 -14.68 -22.08 5.39
N ASP A 665 -15.64 -21.59 6.17
CA ASP A 665 -16.88 -22.32 6.54
C ASP A 665 -17.80 -22.61 5.35
N THR A 666 -17.50 -21.99 4.20
CA THR A 666 -18.25 -22.15 2.95
C THR A 666 -17.69 -23.22 2.02
N ASN A 667 -16.51 -23.78 2.32
CA ASN A 667 -15.84 -24.79 1.49
C ASN A 667 -14.83 -25.58 2.34
N LYS A 668 -15.33 -26.42 3.27
CA LYS A 668 -14.46 -27.15 4.22
C LYS A 668 -13.71 -28.33 3.62
N ASP A 669 -14.12 -28.82 2.44
CA ASP A 669 -13.51 -30.00 1.81
C ASP A 669 -12.54 -29.67 0.64
N PHE A 670 -12.41 -28.38 0.31
CA PHE A 670 -11.49 -27.83 -0.69
C PHE A 670 -11.69 -28.35 -2.11
N ASP A 671 -12.90 -28.75 -2.47
CA ASP A 671 -13.21 -29.21 -3.82
C ASP A 671 -13.58 -28.06 -4.80
N ALA A 672 -13.64 -26.84 -4.25
CA ALA A 672 -13.97 -25.58 -4.90
C ALA A 672 -15.43 -25.43 -5.34
N ILE A 673 -16.28 -26.36 -4.93
CA ILE A 673 -17.73 -26.24 -4.94
C ILE A 673 -18.13 -25.76 -3.53
N PRO A 674 -18.98 -24.72 -3.41
CA PRO A 674 -19.45 -24.33 -2.08
C PRO A 674 -20.21 -25.45 -1.42
N ASP A 675 -19.95 -25.63 -0.13
CA ASP A 675 -20.61 -26.58 0.75
C ASP A 675 -22.15 -26.53 0.63
N HIS A 676 -22.72 -25.33 0.44
CA HIS A 676 -24.17 -25.11 0.26
C HIS A 676 -24.73 -25.56 -1.10
N GLN A 677 -23.89 -25.76 -2.12
CA GLN A 677 -24.28 -26.29 -3.44
C GLN A 677 -24.15 -27.80 -3.51
N GLU A 678 -23.47 -28.39 -2.53
CA GLU A 678 -23.18 -29.81 -2.51
C GLU A 678 -24.34 -30.63 -1.91
N PRO A 679 -24.81 -31.67 -2.61
CA PRO A 679 -26.02 -32.38 -2.20
C PRO A 679 -25.90 -33.29 -0.97
N PHE A 680 -24.70 -33.53 -0.42
CA PHE A 680 -24.52 -34.55 0.63
C PHE A 680 -23.40 -34.31 1.66
N LEU A 681 -22.58 -33.25 1.55
CA LEU A 681 -21.41 -33.09 2.42
C LEU A 681 -21.62 -32.13 3.59
N MET A 682 -22.46 -31.10 3.47
CA MET A 682 -22.54 -30.05 4.49
C MET A 682 -23.96 -29.47 4.62
N TYR A 683 -24.64 -29.73 5.74
CA TYR A 683 -26.03 -29.27 5.99
C TYR A 683 -26.07 -27.87 6.63
N SER A 684 -24.95 -27.35 7.12
CA SER A 684 -24.86 -26.13 7.92
C SER A 684 -24.13 -24.97 7.21
N SER A 685 -24.07 -24.99 5.88
CA SER A 685 -23.49 -23.90 5.08
C SER A 685 -24.61 -23.21 4.31
N ASP A 686 -24.83 -21.92 4.57
CA ASP A 686 -25.82 -21.09 3.88
C ASP A 686 -25.13 -20.15 2.87
N PRO A 687 -25.77 -19.82 1.73
CA PRO A 687 -25.27 -18.80 0.83
C PRO A 687 -25.19 -17.42 1.51
N GLN A 688 -24.08 -16.70 1.29
CA GLN A 688 -23.85 -15.38 1.89
C GLN A 688 -24.89 -14.32 1.50
N ILE A 689 -25.62 -14.51 0.40
CA ILE A 689 -26.72 -13.62 -0.02
C ILE A 689 -27.88 -13.55 1.00
N TYR A 690 -27.88 -14.42 2.00
CA TYR A 690 -28.85 -14.41 3.11
C TYR A 690 -28.31 -13.78 4.40
N ASP A 691 -27.05 -13.31 4.37
CA ASP A 691 -26.49 -12.50 5.43
C ASP A 691 -26.90 -11.03 5.25
N PHE A 692 -27.14 -10.36 6.37
CA PHE A 692 -27.49 -8.95 6.41
C PHE A 692 -26.52 -8.23 7.35
N GLY A 693 -25.97 -7.12 6.89
CA GLY A 693 -25.01 -6.31 7.65
C GLY A 693 -24.99 -4.86 7.19
N LEU A 694 -24.04 -4.10 7.70
CA LEU A 694 -23.77 -2.74 7.24
C LEU A 694 -23.09 -2.77 5.87
N ASP A 695 -23.51 -1.87 5.00
CA ASP A 695 -22.87 -1.55 3.71
C ASP A 695 -22.83 -0.02 3.65
N LEU A 696 -21.72 0.56 4.09
CA LEU A 696 -21.55 2.00 4.24
C LEU A 696 -21.11 2.66 2.92
N ASN A 697 -20.40 1.93 2.07
CA ASN A 697 -19.90 2.41 0.79
C ASN A 697 -20.91 2.19 -0.37
N HIS A 698 -22.02 1.48 -0.12
CA HIS A 698 -23.14 1.20 -1.02
C HIS A 698 -22.75 0.42 -2.27
N ASN A 699 -21.85 -0.56 -2.14
CA ASN A 699 -21.44 -1.43 -3.23
C ASN A 699 -22.23 -2.77 -3.28
N ASP A 700 -23.32 -2.87 -2.51
CA ASP A 700 -24.16 -4.06 -2.35
C ASP A 700 -23.43 -5.25 -1.68
N PHE A 701 -22.32 -4.99 -0.97
CA PHE A 701 -21.57 -5.97 -0.20
C PHE A 701 -21.48 -5.54 1.28
N ILE A 702 -21.47 -6.51 2.19
CA ILE A 702 -21.45 -6.22 3.64
C ILE A 702 -20.03 -5.81 4.04
N ASP A 703 -19.85 -4.63 4.63
CA ASP A 703 -18.53 -4.02 4.96
C ASP A 703 -17.61 -4.96 5.75
N VAL A 704 -18.15 -5.75 6.69
CA VAL A 704 -17.35 -6.68 7.52
C VAL A 704 -16.93 -7.96 6.79
N ARG A 705 -17.43 -8.16 5.57
CA ARG A 705 -17.08 -9.26 4.70
C ARG A 705 -16.32 -8.81 3.46
N GLU A 706 -16.24 -7.50 3.23
CA GLU A 706 -15.50 -6.95 2.11
C GLU A 706 -14.04 -7.37 2.20
N ASN A 707 -13.51 -7.78 1.06
CA ASN A 707 -12.09 -7.91 0.83
C ASN A 707 -11.73 -6.79 -0.13
N ASP A 708 -10.96 -5.81 0.34
CA ASP A 708 -10.47 -4.72 -0.50
C ASP A 708 -8.94 -4.73 -0.61
N THR A 709 -8.32 -3.58 -0.89
CA THR A 709 -6.84 -3.47 -0.91
C THR A 709 -6.35 -2.25 -0.12
N ASN A 710 -7.26 -1.62 0.61
CA ASN A 710 -7.08 -0.41 1.36
C ASN A 710 -6.52 -0.76 2.75
N ALA A 711 -5.86 0.20 3.38
CA ALA A 711 -5.40 -0.01 4.74
C ALA A 711 -6.59 -0.09 5.72
N ASP A 712 -6.53 -1.01 6.69
CA ASP A 712 -7.49 -1.19 7.80
C ASP A 712 -7.50 -0.03 8.81
N LEU A 713 -7.74 1.19 8.32
CA LEU A 713 -8.00 2.35 9.14
C LEU A 713 -9.38 2.21 9.79
N PRO A 714 -9.62 2.85 10.96
CA PRO A 714 -10.94 2.80 11.59
C PRO A 714 -12.07 3.36 10.74
N TYR A 715 -11.74 4.23 9.78
CA TYR A 715 -12.67 4.85 8.85
C TYR A 715 -11.99 4.93 7.49
N ASP A 716 -12.79 4.91 6.43
CA ASP A 716 -12.30 5.01 5.05
C ASP A 716 -11.54 6.32 4.83
N GLN A 717 -10.54 6.25 3.94
CA GLN A 717 -9.78 7.44 3.55
C GLN A 717 -10.70 8.47 2.89
N ASP A 718 -10.40 9.75 3.08
CA ASP A 718 -11.18 10.86 2.55
C ASP A 718 -12.60 11.01 3.12
N LEU A 719 -12.93 10.32 4.21
CA LEU A 719 -14.22 10.42 4.86
C LEU A 719 -14.15 11.28 6.12
N LYS A 720 -15.15 12.15 6.34
CA LYS A 720 -15.40 12.79 7.64
C LYS A 720 -16.87 12.73 8.01
N GLY A 721 -17.17 12.69 9.30
CA GLY A 721 -18.55 12.63 9.73
C GLY A 721 -18.77 12.69 11.22
N ILE A 722 -20.05 12.70 11.55
CA ILE A 722 -20.57 12.47 12.90
C ILE A 722 -21.62 11.37 12.84
N HIS A 723 -21.62 10.51 13.84
CA HIS A 723 -22.69 9.55 14.03
C HIS A 723 -23.11 9.54 15.50
N GLY A 724 -24.39 9.33 15.74
CA GLY A 724 -24.93 9.19 17.08
C GLY A 724 -26.06 8.19 17.08
N TYR A 725 -26.09 7.35 18.11
CA TYR A 725 -27.10 6.33 18.28
C TYR A 725 -27.68 6.33 19.68
N SER A 726 -28.87 5.78 19.80
CA SER A 726 -29.45 5.39 21.08
C SER A 726 -30.09 4.03 20.95
N SER A 727 -29.88 3.19 21.96
CA SER A 727 -30.52 1.89 22.07
C SER A 727 -31.48 1.84 23.26
N LEU A 728 -32.51 1.00 23.19
CA LEU A 728 -33.50 0.80 24.24
C LEU A 728 -33.61 -0.69 24.56
N HIS A 729 -33.24 -1.05 25.79
CA HIS A 729 -33.36 -2.41 26.30
C HIS A 729 -34.81 -2.65 26.76
N LEU A 730 -35.62 -3.27 25.91
CA LEU A 730 -37.03 -3.51 26.17
C LEU A 730 -37.21 -4.68 27.16
N MET A 731 -36.49 -5.76 26.93
CA MET A 731 -36.45 -6.99 27.74
C MET A 731 -35.08 -7.67 27.56
N PRO A 732 -34.67 -8.61 28.42
CA PRO A 732 -33.45 -9.39 28.19
C PRO A 732 -33.49 -10.04 26.79
N GLY A 733 -32.50 -9.75 25.95
CA GLY A 733 -32.42 -10.25 24.58
C GLY A 733 -33.27 -9.50 23.54
N LEU A 734 -33.92 -8.39 23.91
CA LEU A 734 -34.64 -7.51 22.97
C LEU A 734 -34.15 -6.06 23.10
N GLU A 735 -33.40 -5.62 22.10
CA GLU A 735 -32.86 -4.27 21.97
C GLU A 735 -33.39 -3.58 20.71
N LEU A 736 -33.76 -2.31 20.85
CA LEU A 736 -34.12 -1.46 19.73
C LEU A 736 -33.10 -0.34 19.60
N SER A 737 -32.40 -0.28 18.48
CA SER A 737 -31.38 0.75 18.20
C SER A 737 -31.80 1.69 17.08
N LEU A 738 -31.51 2.98 17.28
CA LEU A 738 -31.77 4.06 16.34
C LEU A 738 -30.52 4.92 16.22
N GLY A 739 -29.98 5.01 15.00
CA GLY A 739 -28.78 5.81 14.66
C GLY A 739 -29.08 6.93 13.67
N ILE A 740 -28.28 8.00 13.71
CA ILE A 740 -28.20 9.04 12.68
C ILE A 740 -26.72 9.24 12.34
N LEU A 741 -26.36 8.93 11.10
CA LEU A 741 -25.03 9.19 10.53
C LEU A 741 -25.11 10.37 9.56
N ARG A 742 -24.11 11.25 9.64
CA ARG A 742 -23.83 12.27 8.64
C ARG A 742 -22.35 12.23 8.29
N GLY A 743 -22.03 11.61 7.16
CA GLY A 743 -20.70 11.61 6.54
C GLY A 743 -20.69 12.44 5.25
N GLU A 744 -19.52 12.96 4.89
CA GLU A 744 -19.22 13.55 3.59
C GLU A 744 -17.74 13.32 3.26
N GLN A 745 -17.39 13.29 1.97
CA GLN A 745 -15.98 13.27 1.54
C GLN A 745 -15.29 14.61 1.83
N ILE A 746 -13.97 14.61 1.98
CA ILE A 746 -13.19 15.81 2.29
C ILE A 746 -12.69 16.48 0.99
N GLY A 747 -12.14 15.68 0.07
CA GLY A 747 -11.95 16.03 -1.33
C GLY A 747 -13.04 15.39 -2.17
N GLY A 748 -13.56 16.12 -3.15
CA GLY A 748 -14.70 15.66 -3.94
C GLY A 748 -16.01 16.29 -3.54
#